data_AF-A0A1H1QPK7-F1
#
_entry.id   AF-A0A1H1QPK7-F1
#
_cell.length_a   1.000
_cell.length_b   1.000
_cell.length_c   1.000
_cell.angle_alpha   90.00
_cell.angle_beta   90.00
_cell.angle_gamma   90.00
#
_symmetry.space_group_name_H-M   'P 1'
#
loop_
_entity.id
_entity.type
_entity.pdbx_description
1 polymer ?
#
loop_
_entity_poly.entity_id
_entity_poly.type
_entity_poly.pdbx_seq_one_letter_code
_entity_poly.pdbx_strand_id
1 'polypeptide(L)'
;MKPGRIIFAAVLIATTWFLRGPGLDKKIWNVDEAVTFTMAQQILAGDVPYRDAVDQRNPLAPYVQAAVFAAAGDWNLRAQHLVLAVMIGLTAVLLWQTARRLGDETTGVAGALWFTVLALMLPSVRDTMPAHTAWYLVFFSTAGFWALAAAWASGRRTWAAAAGAAFGLSFLAKQPGVLDFGVALVLGALAAWARPDRRKELAGLGLALLAGFAAPVFATGIYFAAKGAWADLVYYTWTYNNTLYVPEISWLERWQTMRVPFALAWEYHPAVVVIGGLAAIGLLVRAPRRLFRRPAEFDLTGWLILGWCASGLISTTLSGRGFTHYSIQLIPGLSLACGWVTAQAWTAGRNWAGTQSFRRALALAVGAGLVVWLLRPVPARLHAFDLPEPGSEAIARLVRRHTAPTDRIFVWGYTPEVYAISERLPATRFLYNTFVTGLIPWTNLDPLKNTDYAIVPGARGKFIADWKSHPPALVADGRSQRGFMKYPLDKQSWLWPLIEQDYAEVATDETAPLGFWLFRRLEPVMSRPRPAALPTGNAVQVRVDKVQAGQTARVAVQAPPDAVALELYLDGRLYRRLGCPPGAPAAVVFFIPAADWSGAMHAVQVVAVGPQATLLASTEYELKATAPSTVIGGPPLDFEGRTIVALESSTITGGPQLPKKDAPTHWDAHAPSRVVYPWLPGMNSLAFAYGIEEAALAREPPNHTDGVEVVVQTEDAAGRLTQIYRFHFDREIARRAGGQTVGYTPLPKGGPGRLILLMTPGPAFDPAYDWSYWLWIRAARSPITLLAGDHPRYPVRLESPAEPRQTEFNGKFITVTEAPAAIDFATSPDLDELSGGFGLLDTSWLGQEMTTPVDFVISVVKPDGRETKVLERTLDPAHKPDDRGTQPFQFRLPQPLAGMLRFSARTKAGATNVHAFWSGLHVTLLRTALQTPDGQIPADPASEGRFGFLNSVEDGRNCLVAHAPASLVYPWHDGMNRLTGEYGLISAAYTKNETEGVVFVVEVQEANGTHRELFRRHLAPMSRKADQGAQSLSVAIPAVPGGRLILRTLPPQPDHLNAAWSYWRDLRVAP
;
A
#
# COMPACT_ATOMS: atom_id res chain seq x y z
N MET A 1 -30.20 42.92 -31.83
CA MET A 1 -31.01 41.88 -31.13
C MET A 1 -32.26 42.55 -30.57
N LYS A 2 -33.40 41.85 -30.44
CA LYS A 2 -34.56 42.40 -29.72
C LYS A 2 -34.17 42.70 -28.26
N PRO A 3 -34.69 43.77 -27.62
CA PRO A 3 -34.32 44.14 -26.24
C PRO A 3 -34.40 42.98 -25.23
N GLY A 4 -35.48 42.17 -25.29
CA GLY A 4 -35.64 41.01 -24.40
C GLY A 4 -34.55 39.94 -24.53
N ARG A 5 -33.90 39.82 -25.71
CA ARG A 5 -32.79 38.88 -25.90
C ARG A 5 -31.50 39.35 -25.23
N ILE A 6 -31.28 40.67 -25.21
CA ILE A 6 -30.14 41.27 -24.50
C ILE A 6 -30.32 41.10 -23.00
N ILE A 7 -31.53 41.36 -22.50
CA ILE A 7 -31.88 41.15 -21.09
C ILE A 7 -31.66 39.70 -20.68
N PHE A 8 -32.14 38.72 -21.47
CA PHE A 8 -31.95 37.31 -21.15
C PHE A 8 -30.46 36.90 -21.11
N ALA A 9 -29.65 37.37 -22.06
CA ALA A 9 -28.21 37.14 -22.04
C ALA A 9 -27.55 37.74 -20.79
N ALA A 10 -27.92 38.96 -20.42
CA ALA A 10 -27.42 39.62 -19.21
C ALA A 10 -27.82 38.85 -17.94
N VAL A 11 -29.04 38.32 -17.88
CA VAL A 11 -29.52 37.50 -16.75
C VAL A 11 -28.73 36.20 -16.63
N LEU A 12 -28.41 35.50 -17.73
CA LEU A 12 -27.58 34.29 -17.67
C LEU A 12 -26.19 34.57 -17.12
N ILE A 13 -25.56 35.66 -17.56
CA ILE A 13 -24.25 36.08 -17.09
C ILE A 13 -24.31 36.46 -15.60
N ALA A 14 -25.27 37.30 -15.22
CA ALA A 14 -25.46 37.74 -13.85
C ALA A 14 -25.76 36.56 -12.90
N THR A 15 -26.58 35.58 -13.33
CA THR A 15 -26.91 34.40 -12.53
C THR A 15 -25.68 33.53 -12.31
N THR A 16 -24.94 33.24 -13.38
CA THR A 16 -23.69 32.47 -13.27
C THR A 16 -22.69 33.16 -12.34
N TRP A 17 -22.58 34.48 -12.46
CA TRP A 17 -21.72 35.30 -11.62
C TRP A 17 -22.13 35.24 -10.14
N PHE A 18 -23.42 35.45 -9.85
CA PHE A 18 -23.95 35.41 -8.49
C PHE A 18 -23.76 34.05 -7.83
N LEU A 19 -24.02 32.96 -8.56
CA LEU A 19 -23.89 31.60 -8.03
C LEU A 19 -22.44 31.19 -7.73
N ARG A 20 -21.45 31.86 -8.35
CA ARG A 20 -20.02 31.67 -8.06
C ARG A 20 -19.49 32.65 -7.01
N GLY A 21 -20.29 33.66 -6.64
CA GLY A 21 -19.96 34.71 -5.67
C GLY A 21 -19.29 34.21 -4.40
N PRO A 22 -19.84 33.19 -3.70
CA PRO A 22 -19.25 32.67 -2.45
C PRO A 22 -17.82 32.14 -2.60
N GLY A 23 -17.39 31.83 -3.82
CA GLY A 23 -16.08 31.25 -4.09
C GLY A 23 -15.03 32.20 -4.65
N LEU A 24 -15.37 33.46 -4.91
CA LEU A 24 -14.48 34.41 -5.59
C LEU A 24 -13.22 34.73 -4.78
N ASP A 25 -13.35 34.81 -3.46
CA ASP A 25 -12.29 35.22 -2.53
C ASP A 25 -11.46 34.04 -1.99
N LYS A 26 -11.85 32.80 -2.29
CA LYS A 26 -11.00 31.64 -1.96
C LYS A 26 -9.71 31.74 -2.76
N LYS A 27 -8.55 31.59 -2.12
CA LYS A 27 -7.27 31.74 -2.81
C LYS A 27 -7.07 30.65 -3.85
N ILE A 28 -6.94 29.39 -3.44
CA ILE A 28 -6.76 28.27 -4.36
C ILE A 28 -7.81 27.20 -4.04
N TRP A 29 -8.43 26.66 -5.09
CA TRP A 29 -9.44 25.60 -4.98
C TRP A 29 -8.87 24.20 -5.03
N ASN A 30 -7.86 23.99 -5.87
CA ASN A 30 -7.20 22.71 -6.05
C ASN A 30 -5.82 22.85 -6.72
N VAL A 31 -5.14 21.72 -6.82
CA VAL A 31 -3.79 21.62 -7.41
C VAL A 31 -3.75 22.00 -8.89
N ASP A 32 -4.81 21.71 -9.66
CA ASP A 32 -4.83 21.99 -11.10
C ASP A 32 -4.80 23.49 -11.40
N GLU A 33 -5.54 24.27 -10.62
CA GLU A 33 -5.53 25.73 -10.66
C GLU A 33 -4.18 26.29 -10.22
N ALA A 34 -3.66 25.83 -9.08
CA ALA A 34 -2.38 26.30 -8.53
C ALA A 34 -1.23 26.19 -9.54
N VAL A 35 -1.15 25.10 -10.30
CA VAL A 35 -0.13 24.93 -11.34
C VAL A 35 -0.30 25.98 -12.44
N THR A 36 -1.47 26.07 -13.06
CA THR A 36 -1.68 27.01 -14.18
C THR A 36 -1.49 28.46 -13.75
N PHE A 37 -1.87 28.76 -12.51
CA PHE A 37 -1.76 30.08 -11.90
C PHE A 37 -0.31 30.48 -11.67
N THR A 38 0.48 29.57 -11.10
CA THR A 38 1.91 29.80 -10.88
C THR A 38 2.66 29.90 -12.21
N MET A 39 2.31 29.07 -13.21
CA MET A 39 2.88 29.16 -14.55
C MET A 39 2.55 30.49 -15.23
N ALA A 40 1.34 31.03 -15.02
CA ALA A 40 0.98 32.33 -15.55
C ALA A 40 1.88 33.45 -14.99
N GLN A 41 2.29 33.34 -13.73
CA GLN A 41 3.28 34.27 -13.15
C GLN A 41 4.68 34.11 -13.70
N GLN A 42 5.10 32.86 -13.94
CA GLN A 42 6.34 32.57 -14.63
C GLN A 42 6.35 33.18 -16.04
N ILE A 43 5.25 33.08 -16.79
CA ILE A 43 5.10 33.71 -18.11
C ILE A 43 5.29 35.23 -18.03
N LEU A 44 4.70 35.90 -17.02
CA LEU A 44 4.90 37.34 -16.82
C LEU A 44 6.34 37.69 -16.42
N ALA A 45 7.03 36.79 -15.72
CA ALA A 45 8.45 36.91 -15.41
C ALA A 45 9.37 36.62 -16.61
N GLY A 46 8.82 36.22 -17.76
CA GLY A 46 9.56 35.96 -19.00
C GLY A 46 9.89 34.48 -19.27
N ASP A 47 9.45 33.58 -18.41
CA ASP A 47 9.65 32.13 -18.57
C ASP A 47 8.81 31.60 -19.74
N VAL A 48 9.37 30.65 -20.50
CA VAL A 48 8.67 29.95 -21.58
C VAL A 48 8.18 28.59 -21.06
N PRO A 49 6.86 28.28 -21.10
CA PRO A 49 6.34 27.00 -20.68
C PRO A 49 7.03 25.79 -21.35
N TYR A 50 7.05 24.66 -20.65
CA TYR A 50 7.76 23.40 -20.95
C TYR A 50 9.28 23.48 -20.92
N ARG A 51 9.87 24.58 -21.39
CA ARG A 51 11.29 24.85 -21.25
C ARG A 51 11.61 25.27 -19.83
N ASP A 52 10.94 26.29 -19.30
CA ASP A 52 11.25 26.94 -18.02
C ASP A 52 10.15 26.70 -16.95
N ALA A 53 8.99 26.17 -17.34
CA ALA A 53 7.89 25.82 -16.45
C ALA A 53 7.15 24.57 -16.98
N VAL A 54 7.31 23.42 -16.33
CA VAL A 54 6.89 22.13 -16.88
C VAL A 54 5.48 21.75 -16.45
N ASP A 55 4.66 21.34 -17.42
CA ASP A 55 3.33 20.76 -17.22
C ASP A 55 3.00 19.80 -18.40
N GLN A 56 2.07 18.86 -18.20
CA GLN A 56 1.69 17.86 -19.22
C GLN A 56 0.45 18.26 -20.05
N ARG A 57 -0.17 19.41 -19.77
CA ARG A 57 -1.37 19.92 -20.46
C ARG A 57 -0.97 20.91 -21.54
N ASN A 58 -1.86 21.15 -22.50
CA ASN A 58 -1.63 22.11 -23.58
C ASN A 58 -1.55 23.57 -23.07
N PRO A 59 -0.87 24.48 -23.81
CA PRO A 59 -0.33 25.71 -23.20
C PRO A 59 -1.32 26.85 -22.98
N LEU A 60 -2.54 26.79 -23.54
CA LEU A 60 -3.37 28.01 -23.61
C LEU A 60 -3.80 28.53 -22.24
N ALA A 61 -4.13 27.65 -21.30
CA ALA A 61 -4.66 28.05 -19.99
C ALA A 61 -3.72 29.00 -19.20
N PRO A 62 -2.42 28.70 -19.00
CA PRO A 62 -1.53 29.62 -18.30
C PRO A 62 -1.32 30.93 -19.05
N TYR A 63 -1.36 30.97 -20.39
CA TYR A 63 -1.30 32.24 -21.14
C TYR A 63 -2.56 33.10 -20.98
N VAL A 64 -3.75 32.49 -20.95
CA VAL A 64 -5.01 33.22 -20.69
C VAL A 64 -4.98 33.80 -19.28
N GLN A 65 -4.52 33.03 -18.30
CA GLN A 65 -4.36 33.52 -16.93
C GLN A 65 -3.30 34.62 -16.83
N ALA A 66 -2.16 34.51 -17.52
CA ALA A 66 -1.14 35.55 -17.57
C ALA A 66 -1.69 36.86 -18.15
N ALA A 67 -2.53 36.79 -19.18
CA ALA A 67 -3.20 37.96 -19.74
C ALA A 67 -4.14 38.65 -18.74
N VAL A 68 -4.82 37.88 -17.88
CA VAL A 68 -5.65 38.44 -16.82
C VAL A 68 -4.80 39.11 -15.75
N PHE A 69 -3.67 38.53 -15.33
CA PHE A 69 -2.75 39.18 -14.38
C PHE A 69 -2.12 40.44 -14.95
N ALA A 70 -1.69 40.42 -16.22
CA ALA A 70 -1.16 41.60 -16.89
C ALA A 70 -2.17 42.77 -16.89
N ALA A 71 -3.47 42.49 -16.91
CA ALA A 71 -4.53 43.49 -16.90
C ALA A 71 -5.02 43.88 -15.50
N ALA A 72 -5.08 42.94 -14.56
CA ALA A 72 -5.72 43.10 -13.25
C ALA A 72 -4.75 43.10 -12.06
N GLY A 73 -3.45 42.97 -12.31
CA GLY A 73 -2.38 42.90 -11.32
C GLY A 73 -1.91 41.47 -11.03
N ASP A 74 -0.65 41.36 -10.62
CA ASP A 74 -0.01 40.11 -10.26
C ASP A 74 -0.72 39.45 -9.07
N TRP A 75 -0.78 38.13 -9.10
CA TRP A 75 -1.28 37.24 -8.05
C TRP A 75 -2.77 37.46 -7.72
N ASN A 76 -3.50 38.16 -8.59
CA ASN A 76 -4.91 38.51 -8.39
C ASN A 76 -5.86 37.34 -8.71
N LEU A 77 -5.97 36.39 -7.77
CA LEU A 77 -6.87 35.23 -7.86
C LEU A 77 -8.34 35.60 -8.03
N ARG A 78 -8.78 36.65 -7.33
CA ARG A 78 -10.15 37.14 -7.43
C ARG A 78 -10.48 37.55 -8.87
N ALA A 79 -9.56 38.23 -9.56
CA ALA A 79 -9.74 38.59 -10.96
C ALA A 79 -9.87 37.35 -11.87
N GLN A 80 -9.10 36.28 -11.62
CA GLN A 80 -9.23 35.02 -12.36
C GLN A 80 -10.61 34.38 -12.17
N HIS A 81 -11.07 34.28 -10.93
CA HIS A 81 -12.39 33.73 -10.63
C HIS A 81 -13.53 34.57 -11.24
N LEU A 82 -13.39 35.90 -11.26
CA LEU A 82 -14.34 36.81 -11.91
C LEU A 82 -14.39 36.61 -13.42
N VAL A 83 -13.23 36.56 -14.08
CA VAL A 83 -13.13 36.31 -15.53
C VAL A 83 -13.73 34.95 -15.87
N LEU A 84 -13.40 33.91 -15.10
CA LEU A 84 -13.99 32.59 -15.28
C LEU A 84 -15.51 32.61 -15.13
N ALA A 85 -16.05 33.30 -14.12
CA ALA A 85 -17.49 33.39 -13.92
C ALA A 85 -18.21 34.04 -15.11
N VAL A 86 -17.62 35.10 -15.67
CA VAL A 86 -18.12 35.74 -16.91
C VAL A 86 -18.01 34.79 -18.09
N MET A 87 -16.89 34.06 -18.25
CA MET A 87 -16.70 33.08 -19.32
C MET A 87 -17.72 31.95 -19.29
N ILE A 88 -18.07 31.42 -18.11
CA ILE A 88 -19.11 30.39 -17.96
C ILE A 88 -20.48 30.99 -18.34
N GLY A 89 -20.79 32.22 -17.91
CA GLY A 89 -22.01 32.92 -18.30
C GLY A 89 -22.12 33.13 -19.82
N LEU A 90 -21.01 33.50 -20.46
CA LEU A 90 -20.92 33.61 -21.92
C LEU A 90 -21.06 32.26 -22.62
N THR A 91 -20.55 31.17 -22.02
CA THR A 91 -20.80 29.80 -22.52
C THR A 91 -22.29 29.50 -22.56
N ALA A 92 -23.05 29.84 -21.51
CA ALA A 92 -24.50 29.66 -21.49
C ALA A 92 -25.19 30.44 -22.63
N VAL A 93 -24.77 31.69 -22.87
CA VAL A 93 -25.28 32.52 -23.97
C VAL A 93 -24.94 31.90 -25.32
N LEU A 94 -23.71 31.47 -25.54
CA LEU A 94 -23.28 30.83 -26.78
C LEU A 94 -24.07 29.55 -27.03
N LEU A 95 -24.32 28.74 -26.00
CA LEU A 95 -25.11 27.51 -26.09
C LEU A 95 -26.54 27.77 -26.56
N TRP A 96 -27.21 28.78 -25.96
CA TRP A 96 -28.53 29.23 -26.42
C TRP A 96 -28.50 29.68 -27.89
N GLN A 97 -27.49 30.48 -28.25
CA GLN A 97 -27.35 31.03 -29.58
C GLN A 97 -27.07 29.95 -30.64
N THR A 98 -26.36 28.87 -30.28
CA THR A 98 -26.11 27.71 -31.15
C THR A 98 -27.44 27.08 -31.58
N ALA A 99 -28.27 26.65 -30.64
CA ALA A 99 -29.56 26.04 -30.97
C ALA A 99 -30.51 27.01 -31.69
N ARG A 100 -30.51 28.30 -31.30
CA ARG A 100 -31.30 29.33 -32.00
C ARG A 100 -30.89 29.48 -33.47
N ARG A 101 -29.59 29.44 -33.78
CA ARG A 101 -29.08 29.50 -35.17
C ARG A 101 -29.42 28.26 -35.97
N LEU A 102 -29.60 27.12 -35.30
CA LEU A 102 -30.07 25.87 -35.91
C LEU A 102 -31.60 25.80 -36.05
N GLY A 103 -32.32 26.86 -35.64
CA GLY A 103 -33.77 26.97 -35.79
C GLY A 103 -34.60 26.54 -34.57
N ASP A 104 -33.97 26.25 -33.42
CA ASP A 104 -34.65 25.81 -32.20
C ASP A 104 -34.29 26.70 -31.00
N GLU A 105 -34.95 27.87 -30.93
CA GLU A 105 -34.73 28.85 -29.84
C GLU A 105 -35.18 28.29 -28.48
N THR A 106 -36.22 27.46 -28.44
CA THR A 106 -36.75 26.85 -27.22
C THR A 106 -35.78 25.87 -26.57
N THR A 107 -35.21 24.95 -27.36
CA THR A 107 -34.14 24.05 -26.89
C THR A 107 -32.93 24.84 -26.44
N GLY A 108 -32.59 25.92 -27.15
CA GLY A 108 -31.48 26.80 -26.76
C GLY A 108 -31.69 27.49 -25.41
N VAL A 109 -32.86 28.08 -25.16
CA VAL A 109 -33.18 28.74 -23.89
C VAL A 109 -33.14 27.72 -22.75
N ALA A 110 -33.84 26.59 -22.91
CA ALA A 110 -33.87 25.54 -21.90
C ALA A 110 -32.48 24.96 -21.65
N GLY A 111 -31.70 24.74 -22.71
CA GLY A 111 -30.33 24.23 -22.61
C GLY A 111 -29.38 25.19 -21.89
N ALA A 112 -29.48 26.50 -22.10
CA ALA A 112 -28.68 27.48 -21.37
C ALA A 112 -29.02 27.54 -19.87
N LEU A 113 -30.30 27.37 -19.52
CA LEU A 113 -30.73 27.28 -18.12
C LEU A 113 -30.20 26.00 -17.46
N TRP A 114 -30.33 24.85 -18.13
CA TRP A 114 -29.72 23.59 -17.68
C TRP A 114 -28.22 23.72 -17.52
N PHE A 115 -27.52 24.35 -18.47
CA PHE A 115 -26.08 24.58 -18.38
C PHE A 115 -25.69 25.42 -17.16
N THR A 116 -26.40 26.51 -16.91
CA THR A 116 -26.14 27.40 -15.76
C THR A 116 -26.19 26.64 -14.44
N VAL A 117 -27.12 25.68 -14.33
CA VAL A 117 -27.26 24.80 -13.18
C VAL A 117 -26.17 23.72 -13.17
N LEU A 118 -26.04 22.94 -14.25
CA LEU A 118 -25.16 21.77 -14.32
C LEU A 118 -23.68 22.14 -14.25
N ALA A 119 -23.29 23.29 -14.78
CA ALA A 119 -21.93 23.82 -14.65
C ALA A 119 -21.52 23.96 -13.18
N LEU A 120 -22.47 24.23 -12.28
CA LEU A 120 -22.20 24.32 -10.85
C LEU A 120 -22.41 23.01 -10.11
N MET A 121 -23.43 22.26 -10.52
CA MET A 121 -24.04 21.23 -9.72
C MET A 121 -23.70 19.79 -10.16
N LEU A 122 -23.12 19.61 -11.34
CA LEU A 122 -22.69 18.27 -11.79
C LEU A 122 -21.29 17.89 -11.24
N PRO A 123 -20.22 18.70 -11.39
CA PRO A 123 -18.93 18.40 -10.77
C PRO A 123 -18.94 18.70 -9.27
N SER A 124 -17.94 18.19 -8.55
CA SER A 124 -17.73 18.59 -7.15
C SER A 124 -17.46 20.09 -7.04
N VAL A 125 -17.77 20.72 -5.89
CA VAL A 125 -17.50 22.16 -5.68
C VAL A 125 -16.01 22.49 -5.94
N ARG A 126 -15.11 21.60 -5.52
CA ARG A 126 -13.65 21.72 -5.70
C ARG A 126 -13.17 21.62 -7.16
N ASP A 127 -14.00 21.12 -8.08
CA ASP A 127 -13.70 21.05 -9.52
C ASP A 127 -14.53 22.07 -10.34
N THR A 128 -15.65 22.52 -9.79
CA THR A 128 -16.49 23.54 -10.40
C THR A 128 -15.90 24.94 -10.26
N MET A 129 -15.36 25.26 -9.07
CA MET A 129 -14.91 26.61 -8.73
C MET A 129 -13.53 27.05 -9.28
N PRO A 130 -12.53 26.15 -9.48
CA PRO A 130 -11.22 26.55 -9.97
C PRO A 130 -11.17 26.98 -11.45
N ALA A 131 -10.24 27.88 -11.76
CA ALA A 131 -9.84 28.30 -13.10
C ALA A 131 -8.90 27.32 -13.82
N HIS A 132 -9.26 26.04 -13.90
CA HIS A 132 -8.45 25.02 -14.59
C HIS A 132 -8.76 24.85 -16.09
N THR A 133 -7.92 24.08 -16.80
CA THR A 133 -7.99 23.80 -18.25
C THR A 133 -9.37 23.42 -18.82
N ALA A 134 -10.21 22.65 -18.09
CA ALA A 134 -11.46 22.14 -18.64
C ALA A 134 -12.51 23.24 -18.92
N TRP A 135 -12.52 24.34 -18.15
CA TRP A 135 -13.44 25.44 -18.40
C TRP A 135 -13.07 26.26 -19.63
N TYR A 136 -11.77 26.46 -19.87
CA TYR A 136 -11.28 27.09 -21.09
C TYR A 136 -11.64 26.24 -22.33
N LEU A 137 -11.45 24.92 -22.25
CA LEU A 137 -11.87 23.98 -23.30
C LEU A 137 -13.37 24.14 -23.60
N VAL A 138 -14.22 24.09 -22.58
CA VAL A 138 -15.68 24.17 -22.76
C VAL A 138 -16.12 25.49 -23.39
N PHE A 139 -15.51 26.61 -22.97
CA PHE A 139 -15.80 27.92 -23.55
C PHE A 139 -15.46 27.97 -25.05
N PHE A 140 -14.23 27.59 -25.42
CA PHE A 140 -13.79 27.63 -26.81
C PHE A 140 -14.49 26.59 -27.69
N SER A 141 -14.77 25.39 -27.16
CA SER A 141 -15.58 24.37 -27.84
C SER A 141 -17.00 24.88 -28.15
N THR A 142 -17.65 25.51 -27.17
CA THR A 142 -18.99 26.08 -27.34
C THR A 142 -18.98 27.23 -28.36
N ALA A 143 -17.95 28.08 -28.34
CA ALA A 143 -17.74 29.10 -29.37
C ALA A 143 -17.54 28.49 -30.76
N GLY A 144 -16.82 27.36 -30.85
CA GLY A 144 -16.65 26.58 -32.08
C GLY A 144 -17.98 26.09 -32.65
N PHE A 145 -18.80 25.43 -31.84
CA PHE A 145 -20.13 24.97 -32.28
C PHE A 145 -21.09 26.12 -32.60
N TRP A 146 -21.01 27.24 -31.88
CA TRP A 146 -21.79 28.43 -32.19
C TRP A 146 -21.42 29.06 -33.54
N ALA A 147 -20.12 29.13 -33.85
CA ALA A 147 -19.62 29.61 -35.13
C ALA A 147 -19.93 28.60 -36.26
N LEU A 148 -19.86 27.30 -35.97
CA LEU A 148 -20.26 26.24 -36.91
C LEU A 148 -21.75 26.35 -37.27
N ALA A 149 -22.63 26.59 -36.29
CA ALA A 149 -24.04 26.86 -36.53
C ALA A 149 -24.26 28.13 -37.38
N ALA A 150 -23.40 29.14 -37.22
CA ALA A 150 -23.40 30.34 -38.08
C ALA A 150 -22.98 30.02 -39.52
N ALA A 151 -21.94 29.20 -39.69
CA ALA A 151 -21.48 28.75 -40.99
C ALA A 151 -22.57 27.94 -41.70
N TRP A 152 -23.22 27.04 -40.97
CA TRP A 152 -24.36 26.26 -41.48
C TRP A 152 -25.52 27.13 -41.96
N ALA A 153 -25.91 28.13 -41.17
CA ALA A 153 -27.02 29.03 -41.47
C ALA A 153 -26.72 30.02 -42.62
N SER A 154 -25.46 30.39 -42.84
CA SER A 154 -25.07 31.44 -43.78
C SER A 154 -24.31 30.96 -45.02
N GLY A 155 -23.77 29.74 -45.03
CA GLY A 155 -22.89 29.22 -46.08
C GLY A 155 -21.52 29.90 -46.16
N ARG A 156 -21.16 30.78 -45.20
CA ARG A 156 -19.93 31.59 -45.27
C ARG A 156 -18.72 30.85 -44.70
N ARG A 157 -17.66 30.76 -45.50
CA ARG A 157 -16.37 30.16 -45.11
C ARG A 157 -15.69 30.87 -43.95
N THR A 158 -15.90 32.17 -43.76
CA THR A 158 -15.33 32.94 -42.64
C THR A 158 -15.82 32.43 -41.28
N TRP A 159 -17.11 32.06 -41.17
CA TRP A 159 -17.65 31.45 -39.96
C TRP A 159 -17.12 30.03 -39.73
N ALA A 160 -16.90 29.26 -40.79
CA ALA A 160 -16.27 27.94 -40.68
C ALA A 160 -14.81 28.04 -40.22
N ALA A 161 -14.04 28.99 -40.75
CA ALA A 161 -12.69 29.29 -40.27
C ALA A 161 -12.68 29.76 -38.81
N ALA A 162 -13.62 30.62 -38.41
CA ALA A 162 -13.77 31.05 -37.02
C ALA A 162 -14.12 29.88 -36.09
N ALA A 163 -14.99 28.96 -36.53
CA ALA A 163 -15.29 27.73 -35.80
C ALA A 163 -14.04 26.87 -35.63
N GLY A 164 -13.26 26.72 -36.70
CA GLY A 164 -11.99 25.99 -36.69
C GLY A 164 -11.02 26.60 -35.68
N ALA A 165 -10.82 27.91 -35.72
CA ALA A 165 -9.94 28.61 -34.80
C ALA A 165 -10.37 28.42 -33.34
N ALA A 166 -11.66 28.52 -33.05
CA ALA A 166 -12.19 28.25 -31.71
C ALA A 166 -11.97 26.79 -31.27
N PHE A 167 -12.15 25.81 -32.15
CA PHE A 167 -11.79 24.41 -31.84
C PHE A 167 -10.28 24.20 -31.66
N GLY A 168 -9.45 24.94 -32.42
CA GLY A 168 -7.99 24.94 -32.23
C GLY A 168 -7.61 25.47 -30.86
N LEU A 169 -8.24 26.55 -30.40
CA LEU A 169 -8.08 27.08 -29.04
C LEU A 169 -8.61 26.12 -27.97
N SER A 170 -9.74 25.44 -28.22
CA SER A 170 -10.27 24.38 -27.35
C SER A 170 -9.26 23.25 -27.16
N PHE A 171 -8.66 22.78 -28.27
CA PHE A 171 -7.58 21.80 -28.24
C PHE A 171 -6.35 22.33 -27.51
N LEU A 172 -5.94 23.58 -27.73
CA LEU A 172 -4.81 24.19 -27.02
C LEU A 172 -5.08 24.47 -25.54
N ALA A 173 -6.34 24.53 -25.10
CA ALA A 173 -6.71 24.57 -23.68
C ALA A 173 -6.52 23.20 -23.02
N LYS A 174 -6.90 22.12 -23.72
CA LYS A 174 -6.69 20.74 -23.26
C LYS A 174 -6.80 19.77 -24.44
N GLN A 175 -5.94 18.75 -24.47
CA GLN A 175 -5.86 17.76 -25.54
C GLN A 175 -7.24 17.15 -25.95
N PRO A 176 -8.15 16.79 -25.01
CA PRO A 176 -9.47 16.24 -25.35
C PRO A 176 -10.37 17.17 -26.17
N GLY A 177 -10.04 18.47 -26.28
CA GLY A 177 -10.78 19.42 -27.13
C GLY A 177 -10.78 19.04 -28.61
N VAL A 178 -9.82 18.20 -29.05
CA VAL A 178 -9.80 17.63 -30.41
C VAL A 178 -11.02 16.74 -30.71
N LEU A 179 -11.65 16.14 -29.68
CA LEU A 179 -12.84 15.30 -29.87
C LEU A 179 -14.03 16.13 -30.35
N ASP A 180 -14.21 17.35 -29.83
CA ASP A 180 -15.29 18.26 -30.24
C ASP A 180 -15.07 18.76 -31.68
N PHE A 181 -13.81 18.97 -32.06
CA PHE A 181 -13.46 19.22 -33.46
C PHE A 181 -13.81 18.02 -34.36
N GLY A 182 -13.51 16.81 -33.90
CA GLY A 182 -13.88 15.56 -34.57
C GLY A 182 -15.39 15.45 -34.79
N VAL A 183 -16.20 15.84 -33.79
CA VAL A 183 -17.67 15.93 -33.94
C VAL A 183 -18.03 16.88 -35.08
N ALA A 184 -17.45 18.09 -35.15
CA ALA A 184 -17.74 19.02 -36.23
C ALA A 184 -17.41 18.45 -37.62
N LEU A 185 -16.29 17.72 -37.76
CA LEU A 185 -15.91 17.04 -39.00
C LEU A 185 -16.90 15.92 -39.39
N VAL A 186 -17.29 15.09 -38.42
CA VAL A 186 -18.28 14.02 -38.62
C VAL A 186 -19.63 14.59 -39.04
N LEU A 187 -20.09 15.67 -38.38
CA LEU A 187 -21.32 16.36 -38.76
C LEU A 187 -21.24 16.93 -40.19
N GLY A 188 -20.11 17.52 -40.57
CA GLY A 188 -19.88 18.00 -41.93
C GLY A 188 -19.93 16.88 -42.98
N ALA A 189 -19.31 15.73 -42.68
CA ALA A 189 -19.33 14.55 -43.55
C ALA A 189 -20.74 13.95 -43.68
N LEU A 190 -21.46 13.78 -42.56
CA LEU A 190 -22.84 13.31 -42.56
C LEU A 190 -23.77 14.26 -43.32
N ALA A 191 -23.59 15.57 -43.16
CA ALA A 191 -24.34 16.58 -43.91
C ALA A 191 -24.06 16.49 -45.41
N ALA A 192 -22.79 16.33 -45.82
CA ALA A 192 -22.41 16.21 -47.23
C ALA A 192 -22.93 14.91 -47.86
N TRP A 193 -23.03 13.84 -47.06
CA TRP A 193 -23.67 12.59 -47.47
C TRP A 193 -25.18 12.77 -47.67
N ALA A 194 -25.86 13.38 -46.69
CA ALA A 194 -27.31 13.60 -46.68
C ALA A 194 -27.81 14.64 -47.69
N ARG A 195 -26.96 15.61 -48.06
CA ARG A 195 -27.25 16.70 -49.01
C ARG A 195 -26.27 16.67 -50.19
N PRO A 196 -26.43 15.73 -51.15
CA PRO A 196 -25.55 15.65 -52.32
C PRO A 196 -25.46 16.95 -53.12
N ASP A 197 -26.55 17.72 -53.15
CA ASP A 197 -26.69 19.03 -53.76
C ASP A 197 -25.76 20.09 -53.16
N ARG A 198 -25.44 20.00 -51.86
CA ARG A 198 -24.56 20.95 -51.14
C ARG A 198 -23.13 20.45 -50.93
N ARG A 199 -22.74 19.30 -51.50
CA ARG A 199 -21.41 18.69 -51.25
C ARG A 199 -20.23 19.61 -51.48
N LYS A 200 -20.21 20.36 -52.59
CA LYS A 200 -19.11 21.30 -52.91
C LYS A 200 -19.03 22.45 -51.90
N GLU A 201 -20.18 22.98 -51.50
CA GLU A 201 -20.27 24.03 -50.47
C GLU A 201 -19.74 23.51 -49.12
N LEU A 202 -20.25 22.36 -48.68
CA LEU A 202 -19.88 21.72 -47.41
C LEU A 202 -18.40 21.31 -47.37
N ALA A 203 -17.84 20.84 -48.49
CA ALA A 203 -16.40 20.59 -48.62
C ALA A 203 -15.59 21.89 -48.48
N GLY A 204 -16.04 22.99 -49.09
CA GLY A 204 -15.41 24.31 -48.94
C GLY A 204 -15.49 24.85 -47.50
N LEU A 205 -16.60 24.61 -46.80
CA LEU A 205 -16.71 24.91 -45.36
C LEU A 205 -15.79 24.00 -44.54
N GLY A 206 -15.69 22.72 -44.87
CA GLY A 206 -14.79 21.77 -44.22
C GLY A 206 -13.31 22.16 -44.35
N LEU A 207 -12.88 22.59 -45.54
CA LEU A 207 -11.52 23.12 -45.76
C LEU A 207 -11.27 24.39 -44.96
N ALA A 208 -12.22 25.32 -44.92
CA ALA A 208 -12.10 26.53 -44.10
C ALA A 208 -12.05 26.21 -42.60
N LEU A 209 -12.84 25.23 -42.14
CA LEU A 209 -12.83 24.72 -40.78
C LEU A 209 -11.46 24.11 -40.40
N LEU A 210 -10.88 23.29 -41.28
CA LEU A 210 -9.54 22.71 -41.11
C LEU A 210 -8.46 23.79 -41.06
N ALA A 211 -8.48 24.75 -41.99
CA ALA A 211 -7.54 25.86 -42.02
C ALA A 211 -7.65 26.73 -40.75
N GLY A 212 -8.88 26.98 -40.30
CA GLY A 212 -9.15 27.68 -39.05
C GLY A 212 -8.57 26.97 -37.83
N PHE A 213 -8.74 25.65 -37.73
CA PHE A 213 -8.18 24.84 -36.64
C PHE A 213 -6.65 24.83 -36.66
N ALA A 214 -6.08 24.67 -37.85
CA ALA A 214 -4.63 24.63 -38.04
C ALA A 214 -3.95 25.96 -37.68
N ALA A 215 -4.60 27.11 -37.91
CA ALA A 215 -4.01 28.43 -37.69
C ALA A 215 -3.48 28.68 -36.26
N PRO A 216 -4.28 28.58 -35.17
CA PRO A 216 -3.77 28.78 -33.81
C PRO A 216 -2.80 27.67 -33.39
N VAL A 217 -2.98 26.43 -33.87
CA VAL A 217 -2.10 25.30 -33.56
C VAL A 217 -0.71 25.51 -34.16
N PHE A 218 -0.63 25.88 -35.44
CA PHE A 218 0.64 26.20 -36.09
C PHE A 218 1.27 27.47 -35.53
N ALA A 219 0.49 28.51 -35.25
CA ALA A 219 1.01 29.73 -34.60
C ALA A 219 1.66 29.40 -33.26
N THR A 220 1.03 28.52 -32.46
CA THR A 220 1.60 28.03 -31.20
C THR A 220 2.89 27.24 -31.45
N GLY A 221 2.88 26.31 -32.41
CA GLY A 221 4.08 25.53 -32.77
C GLY A 221 5.25 26.41 -33.21
N ILE A 222 5.00 27.41 -34.06
CA ILE A 222 6.00 28.39 -34.52
C ILE A 222 6.53 29.20 -33.33
N TYR A 223 5.66 29.66 -32.44
CA TYR A 223 6.07 30.39 -31.24
C TYR A 223 7.02 29.57 -30.37
N PHE A 224 6.68 28.32 -30.05
CA PHE A 224 7.54 27.46 -29.23
C PHE A 224 8.83 27.06 -29.98
N ALA A 225 8.78 26.88 -31.30
CA ALA A 225 9.98 26.65 -32.11
C ALA A 225 10.92 27.86 -32.08
N ALA A 226 10.40 29.08 -32.25
CA ALA A 226 11.17 30.32 -32.18
C ALA A 226 11.78 30.57 -30.80
N LYS A 227 11.16 30.05 -29.73
CA LYS A 227 11.69 30.09 -28.35
C LYS A 227 12.61 28.90 -28.00
N GLY A 228 12.90 28.00 -28.94
CA GLY A 228 13.72 26.81 -28.69
C GLY A 228 13.07 25.79 -27.76
N ALA A 229 11.74 25.81 -27.64
CA ALA A 229 10.95 25.02 -26.69
C ALA A 229 10.00 24.01 -27.38
N TRP A 230 10.11 23.85 -28.71
CA TRP A 230 9.27 22.90 -29.47
C TRP A 230 9.43 21.45 -29.00
N ALA A 231 10.67 21.00 -28.77
CA ALA A 231 10.93 19.63 -28.33
C ALA A 231 10.34 19.35 -26.94
N ASP A 232 10.49 20.29 -25.98
CA ASP A 232 9.91 20.17 -24.65
C ASP A 232 8.37 20.20 -24.69
N LEU A 233 7.77 21.09 -25.50
CA LEU A 233 6.32 21.12 -25.73
C LEU A 233 5.81 19.75 -26.19
N VAL A 234 6.36 19.22 -27.28
CA VAL A 234 5.93 17.93 -27.84
C VAL A 234 6.14 16.80 -26.81
N TYR A 235 7.29 16.82 -26.11
CA TYR A 235 7.58 15.80 -25.12
C TYR A 235 6.55 15.79 -24.00
N TYR A 236 6.32 16.90 -23.31
CA TYR A 236 5.45 16.90 -22.14
C TYR A 236 3.96 16.78 -22.49
N THR A 237 3.48 17.43 -23.56
CA THR A 237 2.05 17.41 -23.88
C THR A 237 1.61 16.15 -24.61
N TRP A 238 2.53 15.46 -25.31
CA TRP A 238 2.20 14.31 -26.14
C TRP A 238 3.02 13.06 -25.82
N THR A 239 4.35 13.12 -25.86
CA THR A 239 5.18 11.92 -25.66
C THR A 239 4.96 11.35 -24.26
N TYR A 240 5.09 12.18 -23.22
CA TYR A 240 4.88 11.79 -21.82
C TYR A 240 3.46 11.23 -21.60
N ASN A 241 2.44 11.92 -22.14
CA ASN A 241 1.06 11.45 -22.01
C ASN A 241 0.82 10.08 -22.64
N ASN A 242 1.32 9.85 -23.86
CA ASN A 242 1.05 8.63 -24.61
C ASN A 242 1.96 7.45 -24.25
N THR A 243 3.13 7.70 -23.68
CA THR A 243 4.12 6.64 -23.37
C THR A 243 4.18 6.28 -21.89
N LEU A 244 3.84 7.21 -20.99
CA LEU A 244 3.95 7.03 -19.55
C LEU A 244 2.61 7.26 -18.83
N TYR A 245 2.05 8.47 -18.90
CA TYR A 245 0.94 8.89 -18.02
C TYR A 245 -0.39 8.15 -18.25
N VAL A 246 -0.82 8.03 -19.51
CA VAL A 246 -2.07 7.36 -19.89
C VAL A 246 -1.92 5.82 -19.90
N PRO A 247 -0.82 5.24 -20.42
CA PRO A 247 -0.60 3.79 -20.38
C PRO A 247 -0.58 3.17 -18.99
N GLU A 248 -0.26 3.95 -17.96
CA GLU A 248 -0.19 3.50 -16.56
C GLU A 248 -1.51 2.89 -16.05
N ILE A 249 -2.65 3.29 -16.61
CA ILE A 249 -3.95 2.65 -16.35
C ILE A 249 -4.30 1.75 -17.54
N SER A 250 -4.77 0.53 -17.30
CA SER A 250 -5.10 -0.38 -18.39
C SER A 250 -6.25 0.17 -19.26
N TRP A 251 -6.34 -0.31 -20.51
CA TRP A 251 -7.41 0.11 -21.42
C TRP A 251 -8.81 -0.19 -20.86
N LEU A 252 -9.03 -1.34 -20.23
CA LEU A 252 -10.34 -1.71 -19.71
C LEU A 252 -10.75 -0.82 -18.52
N GLU A 253 -9.85 -0.56 -17.57
CA GLU A 253 -10.09 0.36 -16.45
C GLU A 253 -10.37 1.78 -16.95
N ARG A 254 -9.67 2.21 -18.01
CA ARG A 254 -9.95 3.49 -18.68
C ARG A 254 -11.39 3.63 -19.15
N TRP A 255 -11.99 2.59 -19.72
CA TRP A 255 -13.40 2.65 -20.14
C TRP A 255 -14.38 2.67 -18.97
N GLN A 256 -14.01 2.11 -17.81
CA GLN A 256 -14.88 2.12 -16.64
C GLN A 256 -15.16 3.53 -16.12
N THR A 257 -14.27 4.52 -16.34
CA THR A 257 -14.51 5.91 -15.91
C THR A 257 -15.63 6.60 -16.68
N MET A 258 -16.12 6.02 -17.79
CA MET A 258 -17.32 6.52 -18.47
C MET A 258 -18.55 6.53 -17.55
N ARG A 259 -18.55 5.71 -16.49
CA ARG A 259 -19.62 5.68 -15.47
C ARG A 259 -19.63 6.89 -14.53
N VAL A 260 -18.50 7.60 -14.40
CA VAL A 260 -18.31 8.70 -13.43
C VAL A 260 -19.36 9.82 -13.57
N PRO A 261 -19.59 10.42 -14.76
CA PRO A 261 -20.62 11.45 -14.91
C PRO A 261 -22.01 10.96 -14.53
N PHE A 262 -22.33 9.68 -14.77
CA PHE A 262 -23.61 9.09 -14.38
C PHE A 262 -23.71 8.86 -12.88
N ALA A 263 -22.64 8.42 -12.23
CA ALA A 263 -22.60 8.25 -10.78
C ALA A 263 -22.78 9.61 -10.06
N LEU A 264 -22.05 10.64 -10.49
CA LEU A 264 -22.20 12.01 -9.99
C LEU A 264 -23.62 12.54 -10.20
N ALA A 265 -24.15 12.37 -11.42
CA ALA A 265 -25.52 12.77 -11.71
C ALA A 265 -26.53 11.98 -10.89
N TRP A 266 -26.34 10.69 -10.65
CA TRP A 266 -27.28 9.87 -9.86
C TRP A 266 -27.30 10.27 -8.38
N GLU A 267 -26.12 10.57 -7.82
CA GLU A 267 -25.96 10.97 -6.41
C GLU A 267 -26.64 12.31 -6.11
N TYR A 268 -26.40 13.33 -6.95
CA TYR A 268 -26.88 14.68 -6.68
C TYR A 268 -28.13 15.08 -7.48
N HIS A 269 -28.29 14.53 -8.69
CA HIS A 269 -29.26 14.98 -9.68
C HIS A 269 -29.87 13.85 -10.55
N PRO A 270 -30.54 12.82 -9.97
CA PRO A 270 -30.99 11.64 -10.73
C PRO A 270 -31.94 11.97 -11.89
N ALA A 271 -32.70 13.06 -11.81
CA ALA A 271 -33.53 13.53 -12.91
C ALA A 271 -32.72 13.88 -14.17
N VAL A 272 -31.47 14.32 -14.05
CA VAL A 272 -30.59 14.59 -15.20
C VAL A 272 -30.24 13.30 -15.92
N VAL A 273 -30.02 12.20 -15.20
CA VAL A 273 -29.80 10.87 -15.80
C VAL A 273 -31.04 10.42 -16.56
N VAL A 274 -32.23 10.57 -15.95
CA VAL A 274 -33.50 10.19 -16.58
C VAL A 274 -33.78 11.04 -17.83
N ILE A 275 -33.72 12.37 -17.70
CA ILE A 275 -33.99 13.29 -18.81
C ILE A 275 -32.94 13.12 -19.92
N GLY A 276 -31.66 13.00 -19.57
CA GLY A 276 -30.58 12.75 -20.51
C GLY A 276 -30.74 11.40 -21.22
N GLY A 277 -31.17 10.35 -20.51
CA GLY A 277 -31.51 9.04 -21.09
C GLY A 277 -32.69 9.11 -22.07
N LEU A 278 -33.76 9.82 -21.70
CA LEU A 278 -34.90 10.07 -22.59
C LEU A 278 -34.47 10.86 -23.84
N ALA A 279 -33.60 11.86 -23.68
CA ALA A 279 -33.03 12.61 -24.79
C ALA A 279 -32.22 11.70 -25.70
N ALA A 280 -31.34 10.86 -25.14
CA ALA A 280 -30.53 9.92 -25.88
C ALA A 280 -31.39 8.93 -26.69
N ILE A 281 -32.38 8.28 -26.05
CA ILE A 281 -33.30 7.35 -26.73
C ILE A 281 -34.07 8.09 -27.84
N GLY A 282 -34.67 9.25 -27.51
CA GLY A 282 -35.45 10.03 -28.47
C GLY A 282 -34.65 10.47 -29.69
N LEU A 283 -33.42 10.95 -29.48
CA LEU A 283 -32.53 11.43 -30.54
C LEU A 283 -31.89 10.29 -31.33
N LEU A 284 -31.47 9.19 -30.68
CA LEU A 284 -30.93 8.00 -31.35
C LEU A 284 -31.97 7.31 -32.24
N VAL A 285 -33.25 7.42 -31.90
CA VAL A 285 -34.34 6.95 -32.78
C VAL A 285 -34.65 7.96 -33.88
N ARG A 286 -34.74 9.25 -33.55
CA ARG A 286 -35.17 10.31 -34.48
C ARG A 286 -34.11 10.65 -35.53
N ALA A 287 -32.86 10.87 -35.14
CA ALA A 287 -31.82 11.40 -36.01
C ALA A 287 -31.46 10.44 -37.16
N PRO A 288 -31.26 9.12 -36.94
CA PRO A 288 -31.07 8.16 -38.02
C PRO A 288 -32.30 8.01 -38.92
N ARG A 289 -33.51 7.95 -38.35
CA ARG A 289 -34.76 7.87 -39.14
C ARG A 289 -34.91 9.03 -40.12
N ARG A 290 -34.52 10.25 -39.73
CA ARG A 290 -34.54 11.42 -40.60
C ARG A 290 -33.41 11.43 -41.63
N LEU A 291 -32.23 10.93 -41.23
CA LEU A 291 -31.06 10.79 -42.10
C LEU A 291 -31.31 9.81 -43.26
N PHE A 292 -31.99 8.69 -43.01
CA PHE A 292 -32.29 7.65 -44.02
C PHE A 292 -33.62 7.83 -44.76
N ARG A 293 -34.42 8.86 -44.43
CA ARG A 293 -35.63 9.22 -45.19
C ARG A 293 -35.27 9.72 -46.59
N ARG A 294 -36.21 9.60 -47.55
CA ARG A 294 -36.09 10.18 -48.89
C ARG A 294 -37.25 11.14 -49.18
N PRO A 295 -36.99 12.44 -49.44
CA PRO A 295 -35.69 13.11 -49.37
C PRO A 295 -35.15 13.19 -47.92
N ALA A 296 -33.83 13.18 -47.77
CA ALA A 296 -33.20 13.19 -46.45
C ALA A 296 -33.38 14.53 -45.75
N GLU A 297 -33.78 14.49 -44.47
CA GLU A 297 -33.86 15.65 -43.58
C GLU A 297 -32.70 15.58 -42.58
N PHE A 298 -31.68 16.40 -42.76
CA PHE A 298 -30.53 16.37 -41.85
C PHE A 298 -30.81 17.15 -40.55
N ASP A 299 -31.11 16.42 -39.48
CA ASP A 299 -31.33 16.97 -38.12
C ASP A 299 -29.98 17.31 -37.45
N LEU A 300 -29.36 18.41 -37.88
CA LEU A 300 -28.05 18.84 -37.36
C LEU A 300 -28.09 19.07 -35.84
N THR A 301 -29.19 19.60 -35.29
CA THR A 301 -29.33 19.80 -33.84
C THR A 301 -29.28 18.47 -33.09
N GLY A 302 -30.03 17.46 -33.53
CA GLY A 302 -30.02 16.14 -32.90
C GLY A 302 -28.65 15.46 -32.98
N TRP A 303 -28.00 15.50 -34.15
CA TRP A 303 -26.66 14.93 -34.33
C TRP A 303 -25.58 15.68 -33.54
N LEU A 304 -25.69 17.01 -33.43
CA LEU A 304 -24.78 17.81 -32.60
C LEU A 304 -24.90 17.41 -31.13
N ILE A 305 -26.12 17.28 -30.59
CA ILE A 305 -26.34 16.88 -29.20
C ILE A 305 -25.73 15.49 -28.95
N LEU A 306 -26.01 14.52 -29.82
CA LEU A 306 -25.47 13.16 -29.70
C LEU A 306 -23.95 13.13 -29.79
N GLY A 307 -23.36 13.83 -30.78
CA GLY A 307 -21.92 13.87 -30.99
C GLY A 307 -21.20 14.55 -29.83
N TRP A 308 -21.74 15.66 -29.31
CA TRP A 308 -21.12 16.39 -28.20
C TRP A 308 -21.23 15.64 -26.87
N CYS A 309 -22.34 14.93 -26.63
CA CYS A 309 -22.42 14.00 -25.51
C CYS A 309 -21.41 12.85 -25.66
N ALA A 310 -21.25 12.30 -26.87
CA ALA A 310 -20.28 11.24 -27.13
C ALA A 310 -18.84 11.72 -26.93
N SER A 311 -18.47 12.92 -27.39
CA SER A 311 -17.12 13.46 -27.17
C SER A 311 -16.84 13.70 -25.69
N GLY A 312 -17.80 14.25 -24.94
CA GLY A 312 -17.71 14.40 -23.48
C GLY A 312 -17.53 13.06 -22.75
N LEU A 313 -18.31 12.03 -23.11
CA LEU A 313 -18.19 10.70 -22.51
C LEU A 313 -16.84 10.04 -22.84
N ILE A 314 -16.41 10.07 -24.11
CA ILE A 314 -15.10 9.54 -24.51
C ILE A 314 -13.97 10.29 -23.81
N SER A 315 -14.08 11.60 -23.60
CA SER A 315 -13.06 12.37 -22.86
C SER A 315 -12.83 11.84 -21.45
N THR A 316 -13.88 11.35 -20.77
CA THR A 316 -13.73 10.77 -19.42
C THR A 316 -12.89 9.50 -19.39
N THR A 317 -12.80 8.77 -20.51
CA THR A 317 -12.06 7.49 -20.58
C THR A 317 -10.59 7.67 -20.90
N LEU A 318 -10.18 8.80 -21.48
CA LEU A 318 -8.83 8.98 -22.01
C LEU A 318 -7.73 8.74 -20.96
N SER A 319 -7.89 9.26 -19.74
CA SER A 319 -6.87 9.13 -18.69
C SER A 319 -7.08 7.92 -17.76
N GLY A 320 -8.30 7.39 -17.70
CA GLY A 320 -8.72 6.35 -16.74
C GLY A 320 -8.77 6.76 -15.28
N ARG A 321 -8.55 8.04 -14.95
CA ARG A 321 -8.70 8.54 -13.58
C ARG A 321 -10.09 9.14 -13.39
N GLY A 322 -10.77 8.80 -12.30
CA GLY A 322 -12.16 9.19 -12.03
C GLY A 322 -12.37 10.64 -11.56
N PHE A 323 -11.53 11.59 -11.98
CA PHE A 323 -11.66 13.00 -11.53
C PHE A 323 -12.95 13.63 -12.05
N THR A 324 -13.67 14.34 -11.17
CA THR A 324 -14.99 14.86 -11.52
C THR A 324 -14.92 15.93 -12.60
N HIS A 325 -13.85 16.73 -12.64
CA HIS A 325 -13.63 17.74 -13.69
C HIS A 325 -13.47 17.16 -15.11
N TYR A 326 -13.17 15.88 -15.31
CA TYR A 326 -13.19 15.29 -16.66
C TYR A 326 -14.61 15.19 -17.25
N SER A 327 -15.63 15.20 -16.39
CA SER A 327 -17.03 15.23 -16.79
C SER A 327 -17.48 16.61 -17.29
N ILE A 328 -16.67 17.67 -17.12
CA ILE A 328 -17.05 19.05 -17.50
C ILE A 328 -17.29 19.18 -19.01
N GLN A 329 -16.53 18.45 -19.84
CA GLN A 329 -16.71 18.49 -21.31
C GLN A 329 -18.09 17.95 -21.76
N LEU A 330 -18.72 17.07 -20.97
CA LEU A 330 -20.08 16.56 -21.24
C LEU A 330 -21.18 17.60 -20.99
N ILE A 331 -20.93 18.57 -20.10
CA ILE A 331 -21.97 19.47 -19.57
C ILE A 331 -22.73 20.23 -20.68
N PRO A 332 -22.08 20.86 -21.68
CA PRO A 332 -22.81 21.60 -22.71
C PRO A 332 -23.74 20.71 -23.56
N GLY A 333 -23.24 19.56 -24.02
CA GLY A 333 -24.02 18.59 -24.80
C GLY A 333 -25.20 18.04 -24.00
N LEU A 334 -24.95 17.63 -22.76
CA LEU A 334 -25.99 17.13 -21.84
C LEU A 334 -27.03 18.22 -21.55
N SER A 335 -26.61 19.47 -21.39
CA SER A 335 -27.51 20.59 -21.17
C SER A 335 -28.44 20.82 -22.35
N LEU A 336 -27.94 20.74 -23.59
CA LEU A 336 -28.78 20.79 -24.79
C LEU A 336 -29.70 19.56 -24.90
N ALA A 337 -29.24 18.37 -24.49
CA ALA A 337 -30.07 17.17 -24.46
C ALA A 337 -31.26 17.32 -23.49
N CYS A 338 -30.99 17.79 -22.27
CA CYS A 338 -32.03 18.12 -21.28
C CYS A 338 -32.93 19.26 -21.78
N GLY A 339 -32.33 20.28 -22.41
CA GLY A 339 -33.04 21.39 -23.03
C GLY A 339 -33.99 20.93 -24.13
N TRP A 340 -33.59 19.96 -24.95
CA TRP A 340 -34.40 19.40 -26.02
C TRP A 340 -35.64 18.68 -25.46
N VAL A 341 -35.47 17.80 -24.46
CA VAL A 341 -36.61 17.14 -23.80
C VAL A 341 -37.53 18.17 -23.14
N THR A 342 -36.95 19.18 -22.48
CA THR A 342 -37.71 20.27 -21.84
C THR A 342 -38.53 21.05 -22.87
N ALA A 343 -37.97 21.38 -24.02
CA ALA A 343 -38.66 22.07 -25.11
C ALA A 343 -39.80 21.23 -25.71
N GLN A 344 -39.58 19.92 -25.86
CA GLN A 344 -40.61 19.00 -26.33
C GLN A 344 -41.77 18.89 -25.32
N ALA A 345 -41.46 18.74 -24.03
CA ALA A 345 -42.45 18.71 -22.96
C ALA A 345 -43.23 20.03 -22.86
N TRP A 346 -42.54 21.16 -22.98
CA TRP A 346 -43.16 22.50 -23.02
C TRP A 346 -44.16 22.63 -24.18
N THR A 347 -43.77 22.18 -25.37
CA THR A 347 -44.64 22.22 -26.56
C THR A 347 -45.85 21.31 -26.39
N ALA A 348 -45.65 20.09 -25.87
CA ALA A 348 -46.73 19.16 -25.58
C ALA A 348 -47.72 19.72 -24.53
N GLY A 349 -47.21 20.33 -23.45
CA GLY A 349 -48.02 20.94 -22.40
C GLY A 349 -48.83 22.15 -22.88
N ARG A 350 -48.28 22.95 -23.81
CA ARG A 350 -49.05 24.03 -24.47
C ARG A 350 -50.22 23.51 -25.31
N ASN A 351 -50.06 22.34 -25.92
CA ASN A 351 -51.06 21.74 -26.80
C ASN A 351 -52.02 20.80 -26.07
N TRP A 352 -51.79 20.49 -24.80
CA TRP A 352 -52.65 19.61 -24.01
C TRP A 352 -54.06 20.22 -23.81
N ALA A 353 -55.12 19.41 -23.74
CA ALA A 353 -56.51 19.90 -23.73
C ALA A 353 -57.03 20.40 -22.36
N GLY A 354 -56.23 20.37 -21.28
CA GLY A 354 -56.67 20.75 -19.93
C GLY A 354 -57.03 22.25 -19.78
N THR A 355 -57.72 22.63 -18.69
CA THR A 355 -58.08 24.05 -18.46
C THR A 355 -56.85 24.92 -18.20
N GLN A 356 -56.91 26.22 -18.54
CA GLN A 356 -55.77 27.13 -18.37
C GLN A 356 -55.28 27.21 -16.91
N SER A 357 -56.21 27.19 -15.95
CA SER A 357 -55.92 27.21 -14.52
C SER A 357 -55.18 25.95 -14.06
N PHE A 358 -55.61 24.77 -14.53
CA PHE A 358 -54.94 23.51 -14.19
C PHE A 358 -53.53 23.44 -14.78
N ARG A 359 -53.33 23.88 -16.03
CA ARG A 359 -52.00 23.93 -16.66
C ARG A 359 -51.04 24.86 -15.89
N ARG A 360 -51.54 26.02 -15.43
CA ARG A 360 -50.76 26.95 -14.60
C ARG A 360 -50.41 26.33 -13.25
N ALA A 361 -51.37 25.70 -12.58
CA ALA A 361 -51.13 25.03 -11.30
C ALA A 361 -50.10 23.89 -11.43
N LEU A 362 -50.22 23.04 -12.46
CA LEU A 362 -49.25 21.97 -12.74
C LEU A 362 -47.86 22.53 -13.06
N ALA A 363 -47.77 23.58 -13.88
CA ALA A 363 -46.49 24.22 -14.20
C ALA A 363 -45.82 24.84 -12.96
N LEU A 364 -46.61 25.47 -12.07
CA LEU A 364 -46.12 25.99 -10.79
C LEU A 364 -45.67 24.86 -9.85
N ALA A 365 -46.42 23.77 -9.75
CA ALA A 365 -46.06 22.62 -8.93
C ALA A 365 -44.78 21.94 -9.42
N VAL A 366 -44.66 21.70 -10.74
CA VAL A 366 -43.44 21.16 -11.36
C VAL A 366 -42.27 22.12 -11.18
N GLY A 367 -42.49 23.42 -11.37
CA GLY A 367 -41.48 24.45 -11.16
C GLY A 367 -40.99 24.50 -9.71
N ALA A 368 -41.91 24.50 -8.75
CA ALA A 368 -41.59 24.48 -7.32
C ALA A 368 -40.85 23.20 -6.92
N GLY A 369 -41.30 22.04 -7.41
CA GLY A 369 -40.62 20.75 -7.21
C GLY A 369 -39.20 20.75 -7.78
N LEU A 370 -39.01 21.31 -8.99
CA LEU A 370 -37.70 21.46 -9.61
C LEU A 370 -36.79 22.40 -8.80
N VAL A 371 -37.30 23.52 -8.31
CA VAL A 371 -36.53 24.46 -7.46
C VAL A 371 -36.10 23.79 -6.16
N VAL A 372 -37.01 23.13 -5.44
CA VAL A 372 -36.69 22.40 -4.20
C VAL A 372 -35.63 21.33 -4.48
N TRP A 373 -35.78 20.58 -5.58
CA TRP A 373 -34.83 19.55 -5.97
C TRP A 373 -33.44 20.10 -6.32
N LEU A 374 -33.38 21.23 -7.04
CA LEU A 374 -32.12 21.91 -7.37
C LEU A 374 -31.43 22.52 -6.14
N LEU A 375 -32.20 22.97 -5.15
CA LEU A 375 -31.67 23.57 -3.93
C LEU A 375 -31.27 22.53 -2.88
N ARG A 376 -31.77 21.30 -2.96
CA ARG A 376 -31.46 20.21 -2.01
C ARG A 376 -29.95 19.99 -1.77
N PRO A 377 -29.05 19.95 -2.77
CA PRO A 377 -27.62 19.76 -2.53
C PRO A 377 -26.89 21.03 -2.04
N VAL A 378 -27.54 22.20 -2.02
CA VAL A 378 -26.89 23.47 -1.68
C VAL A 378 -26.27 23.49 -0.27
N PRO A 379 -26.94 23.03 0.81
CA PRO A 379 -26.32 23.02 2.14
C PRO A 379 -25.02 22.21 2.21
N ALA A 380 -25.01 21.01 1.62
CA ALA A 380 -23.81 20.17 1.54
C ALA A 380 -22.69 20.84 0.71
N ARG A 381 -23.07 21.54 -0.36
CA ARG A 381 -22.12 22.30 -1.18
C ARG A 381 -21.56 23.50 -0.43
N LEU A 382 -22.38 24.29 0.28
CA LEU A 382 -21.93 25.41 1.11
C LEU A 382 -20.94 24.95 2.18
N HIS A 383 -21.22 23.84 2.86
CA HIS A 383 -20.27 23.23 3.80
C HIS A 383 -18.91 22.90 3.13
N ALA A 384 -18.92 22.46 1.87
CA ALA A 384 -17.68 22.18 1.13
C ALA A 384 -16.86 23.44 0.77
N PHE A 385 -17.46 24.65 0.76
CA PHE A 385 -16.70 25.90 0.62
C PHE A 385 -15.83 26.16 1.86
N ASP A 386 -16.37 25.87 3.05
CA ASP A 386 -15.79 26.21 4.34
C ASP A 386 -14.72 25.22 4.83
N LEU A 387 -14.59 24.05 4.19
CA LEU A 387 -13.51 23.11 4.49
C LEU A 387 -12.15 23.78 4.17
N PRO A 388 -11.33 24.11 5.19
CA PRO A 388 -9.99 24.61 4.94
C PRO A 388 -9.19 23.52 4.26
N GLU A 389 -8.32 23.87 3.32
CA GLU A 389 -7.20 22.97 2.98
C GLU A 389 -6.27 22.99 4.19
N PRO A 390 -6.18 21.90 4.98
CA PRO A 390 -5.44 21.93 6.23
C PRO A 390 -3.97 22.29 5.95
N GLY A 391 -3.51 23.38 6.54
CA GLY A 391 -2.10 23.76 6.54
C GLY A 391 -1.58 24.63 5.39
N SER A 392 -2.26 24.72 4.22
CA SER A 392 -1.74 25.48 3.05
C SER A 392 -1.52 26.98 3.34
N GLU A 393 -2.44 27.65 4.05
CA GLU A 393 -2.26 29.06 4.42
C GLU A 393 -1.24 29.22 5.57
N ALA A 394 -1.16 28.23 6.47
CA ALA A 394 -0.19 28.26 7.57
C ALA A 394 1.24 28.14 7.03
N ILE A 395 1.49 27.20 6.11
CA ILE A 395 2.79 27.06 5.46
C ILE A 395 3.12 28.29 4.60
N ALA A 396 2.13 28.87 3.88
CA ALA A 396 2.36 30.09 3.12
C ALA A 396 2.75 31.30 3.99
N ARG A 397 2.16 31.44 5.20
CA ARG A 397 2.59 32.46 6.17
C ARG A 397 4.03 32.25 6.63
N LEU A 398 4.43 31.00 6.89
CA LEU A 398 5.80 30.67 7.25
C LEU A 398 6.78 30.96 6.11
N VAL A 399 6.43 30.59 4.88
CA VAL A 399 7.21 30.91 3.68
C VAL A 399 7.41 32.41 3.54
N ARG A 400 6.35 33.22 3.65
CA ARG A 400 6.44 34.69 3.59
C ARG A 400 7.28 35.28 4.73
N ARG A 401 7.24 34.69 5.93
CA ARG A 401 8.07 35.13 7.07
C ARG A 401 9.56 34.95 6.80
N HIS A 402 9.94 33.89 6.07
CA HIS A 402 11.34 33.53 5.81
C HIS A 402 11.89 34.02 4.46
N THR A 403 11.09 34.70 3.63
CA THR A 403 11.48 35.09 2.26
C THR A 403 11.00 36.50 1.88
N ALA A 404 11.80 37.22 1.10
CA ALA A 404 11.41 38.47 0.48
C ALA A 404 10.41 38.24 -0.69
N PRO A 405 9.57 39.22 -1.07
CA PRO A 405 8.62 39.08 -2.18
C PRO A 405 9.22 38.66 -3.52
N THR A 406 10.47 39.05 -3.78
CA THR A 406 11.21 38.74 -5.01
C THR A 406 11.97 37.41 -4.95
N ASP A 407 12.03 36.77 -3.78
CA ASP A 407 12.75 35.52 -3.63
C ASP A 407 12.03 34.38 -4.35
N ARG A 408 12.83 33.49 -4.94
CA ARG A 408 12.35 32.22 -5.46
C ARG A 408 12.48 31.14 -4.40
N ILE A 409 11.50 30.25 -4.34
CA ILE A 409 11.49 29.12 -3.40
C ILE A 409 11.45 27.80 -4.15
N PHE A 410 11.77 26.71 -3.48
CA PHE A 410 11.58 25.37 -4.01
C PHE A 410 10.65 24.57 -3.11
N VAL A 411 9.70 23.84 -3.70
CA VAL A 411 8.76 22.98 -2.97
C VAL A 411 8.99 21.53 -3.40
N TRP A 412 9.48 20.69 -2.49
CA TRP A 412 9.59 19.26 -2.70
C TRP A 412 8.25 18.58 -2.40
N GLY A 413 7.49 18.26 -3.44
CA GLY A 413 6.26 17.48 -3.32
C GLY A 413 5.39 17.55 -4.57
N TYR A 414 4.10 17.29 -4.38
CA TYR A 414 3.03 17.62 -5.33
C TYR A 414 2.14 18.74 -4.76
N THR A 415 2.73 19.82 -4.24
CA THR A 415 2.03 20.92 -3.53
C THR A 415 2.29 22.31 -4.13
N PRO A 416 2.01 22.52 -5.44
CA PRO A 416 2.24 23.79 -6.13
C PRO A 416 1.42 24.96 -5.56
N GLU A 417 0.36 24.70 -4.80
CA GLU A 417 -0.43 25.73 -4.11
C GLU A 417 0.41 26.58 -3.15
N VAL A 418 1.52 26.06 -2.63
CA VAL A 418 2.44 26.84 -1.78
C VAL A 418 2.99 28.05 -2.53
N TYR A 419 3.34 27.92 -3.81
CA TYR A 419 3.81 29.04 -4.64
C TYR A 419 2.72 30.10 -4.81
N ALA A 420 1.52 29.66 -5.22
CA ALA A 420 0.37 30.52 -5.48
C ALA A 420 -0.07 31.31 -4.24
N ILE A 421 -0.20 30.63 -3.10
CA ILE A 421 -0.71 31.24 -1.87
C ILE A 421 0.37 32.07 -1.17
N SER A 422 1.65 31.71 -1.27
CA SER A 422 2.77 32.48 -0.69
C SER A 422 3.23 33.65 -1.57
N GLU A 423 2.77 33.70 -2.83
CA GLU A 423 3.18 34.68 -3.83
C GLU A 423 4.69 34.66 -4.06
N ARG A 424 5.23 33.45 -4.29
CA ARG A 424 6.64 33.22 -4.57
C ARG A 424 6.80 32.44 -5.86
N LEU A 425 7.73 32.88 -6.69
CA LEU A 425 8.08 32.16 -7.90
C LEU A 425 8.88 30.90 -7.58
N PRO A 426 8.74 29.83 -8.39
CA PRO A 426 9.56 28.64 -8.24
C PRO A 426 11.01 28.91 -8.66
N ALA A 427 11.94 28.29 -7.94
CA ALA A 427 13.38 28.30 -8.21
C ALA A 427 13.76 27.34 -9.34
N THR A 428 12.95 26.30 -9.58
CA THR A 428 13.16 25.33 -10.66
C THR A 428 11.96 25.28 -11.59
N ARG A 429 12.14 24.75 -12.81
CA ARG A 429 11.05 24.59 -13.77
C ARG A 429 9.97 23.59 -13.34
N PHE A 430 10.22 22.82 -12.29
CA PHE A 430 9.34 21.74 -11.84
C PHE A 430 8.46 22.24 -10.69
N LEU A 431 7.22 22.64 -11.01
CA LEU A 431 6.24 23.09 -10.01
C LEU A 431 5.80 21.94 -9.08
N TYR A 432 5.94 20.72 -9.54
CA TYR A 432 5.72 19.49 -8.80
C TYR A 432 6.72 18.43 -9.29
N ASN A 433 7.18 17.56 -8.40
CA ASN A 433 8.40 16.78 -8.62
C ASN A 433 8.18 15.37 -9.20
N THR A 434 7.01 15.14 -9.79
CA THR A 434 6.66 13.85 -10.43
C THR A 434 7.61 13.51 -11.55
N PHE A 435 8.02 14.50 -12.34
CA PHE A 435 8.92 14.30 -13.49
C PHE A 435 10.35 13.90 -13.08
N VAL A 436 10.80 14.25 -11.86
CA VAL A 436 12.14 13.92 -11.34
C VAL A 436 12.16 12.66 -10.45
N THR A 437 10.99 12.21 -10.00
CA THR A 437 10.79 11.02 -9.14
C THR A 437 10.19 9.82 -9.88
N GLY A 438 9.54 10.06 -11.02
CA GLY A 438 8.79 9.04 -11.75
C GLY A 438 7.40 8.75 -11.17
N LEU A 439 6.97 9.51 -10.15
CA LEU A 439 5.62 9.39 -9.64
C LEU A 439 4.62 9.81 -10.72
N ILE A 440 3.64 8.96 -10.98
CA ILE A 440 2.47 9.27 -11.78
C ILE A 440 1.31 9.44 -10.79
N PRO A 441 0.83 10.69 -10.57
CA PRO A 441 -0.16 11.00 -9.53
C PRO A 441 -1.37 10.07 -9.57
N TRP A 442 -1.75 9.58 -8.39
CA TRP A 442 -2.94 8.75 -8.18
C TRP A 442 -2.90 7.41 -8.93
N THR A 443 -1.73 6.90 -9.28
CA THR A 443 -1.64 5.64 -10.05
C THR A 443 -0.53 4.70 -9.57
N ASN A 444 0.71 5.15 -9.47
CA ASN A 444 1.83 4.32 -9.00
C ASN A 444 2.28 4.68 -7.56
N LEU A 445 1.29 4.98 -6.70
CA LEU A 445 1.47 5.41 -5.31
C LEU A 445 2.02 4.30 -4.39
N ASP A 446 1.90 3.03 -4.79
CA ASP A 446 2.43 1.90 -4.03
C ASP A 446 3.92 2.15 -3.71
N PRO A 447 4.30 2.26 -2.41
CA PRO A 447 5.66 2.60 -2.01
C PRO A 447 6.69 1.54 -2.46
N LEU A 448 6.26 0.31 -2.74
CA LEU A 448 7.13 -0.80 -3.17
C LEU A 448 7.34 -0.84 -4.68
N LYS A 449 6.53 -0.12 -5.46
CA LYS A 449 6.67 -0.07 -6.92
C LYS A 449 7.86 0.81 -7.29
N ASN A 450 8.89 0.25 -7.93
CA ASN A 450 9.95 1.07 -8.53
C ASN A 450 9.36 1.95 -9.65
N THR A 451 9.58 3.26 -9.56
CA THR A 451 9.07 4.26 -10.52
C THR A 451 10.14 4.87 -11.41
N ASP A 452 11.38 4.39 -11.36
CA ASP A 452 12.50 4.95 -12.12
C ASP A 452 12.23 4.97 -13.63
N TYR A 453 11.43 4.00 -14.13
CA TYR A 453 11.01 3.92 -15.53
C TYR A 453 10.24 5.16 -16.03
N ALA A 454 9.62 5.91 -15.12
CA ALA A 454 8.81 7.09 -15.42
C ALA A 454 9.53 8.40 -15.12
N ILE A 455 10.79 8.37 -14.67
CA ILE A 455 11.60 9.58 -14.53
C ILE A 455 11.83 10.17 -15.92
N VAL A 456 11.48 11.45 -16.09
CA VAL A 456 11.65 12.13 -17.38
C VAL A 456 13.15 12.20 -17.72
N PRO A 457 13.56 11.82 -18.94
CA PRO A 457 14.95 11.84 -19.35
C PRO A 457 15.60 13.22 -19.15
N GLY A 458 16.73 13.24 -18.45
CA GLY A 458 17.48 14.46 -18.15
C GLY A 458 16.84 15.40 -17.13
N ALA A 459 15.69 15.05 -16.54
CA ALA A 459 14.96 15.95 -15.63
C ALA A 459 15.78 16.33 -14.39
N ARG A 460 16.48 15.38 -13.77
CA ARG A 460 17.38 15.66 -12.63
C ARG A 460 18.53 16.60 -13.01
N GLY A 461 19.10 16.43 -14.21
CA GLY A 461 20.14 17.34 -14.72
C GLY A 461 19.62 18.76 -14.94
N LYS A 462 18.45 18.91 -15.58
CA LYS A 462 17.75 20.21 -15.74
C LYS A 462 17.41 20.84 -14.39
N PHE A 463 16.96 20.04 -13.43
CA PHE A 463 16.66 20.49 -12.07
C PHE A 463 17.89 21.12 -11.42
N ILE A 464 19.03 20.42 -11.43
CA ILE A 464 20.28 20.90 -10.83
C ILE A 464 20.80 22.17 -11.54
N ALA A 465 20.62 22.26 -12.86
CA ALA A 465 20.97 23.48 -13.60
C ALA A 465 20.12 24.68 -13.16
N ASP A 466 18.80 24.49 -13.00
CA ASP A 466 17.91 25.54 -12.51
C ASP A 466 18.25 25.93 -11.06
N TRP A 467 18.49 24.94 -10.19
CA TRP A 467 18.89 25.15 -8.79
C TRP A 467 20.17 26.00 -8.69
N LYS A 468 21.17 25.74 -9.53
CA LYS A 468 22.41 26.53 -9.53
C LYS A 468 22.21 27.94 -10.08
N SER A 469 21.33 28.10 -11.07
CA SER A 469 21.04 29.40 -11.70
C SER A 469 20.18 30.29 -10.78
N HIS A 470 19.25 29.68 -10.05
CA HIS A 470 18.35 30.35 -9.13
C HIS A 470 18.31 29.59 -7.79
N PRO A 471 19.36 29.66 -6.95
CA PRO A 471 19.38 28.91 -5.69
C PRO A 471 18.21 29.36 -4.81
N PRO A 472 17.32 28.45 -4.37
CA PRO A 472 16.13 28.83 -3.63
C PRO A 472 16.49 29.58 -2.34
N ALA A 473 15.75 30.63 -2.00
CA ALA A 473 15.90 31.27 -0.69
C ALA A 473 15.39 30.35 0.43
N LEU A 474 14.40 29.52 0.10
CA LEU A 474 13.74 28.57 1.00
C LEU A 474 13.36 27.29 0.23
N VAL A 475 13.58 26.14 0.86
CA VAL A 475 13.09 24.83 0.43
C VAL A 475 11.97 24.42 1.38
N ALA A 476 10.80 24.12 0.84
CA ALA A 476 9.67 23.55 1.57
C ALA A 476 9.49 22.08 1.19
N ASP A 477 9.77 21.18 2.11
CA ASP A 477 9.66 19.74 1.92
C ASP A 477 8.29 19.24 2.38
N GLY A 478 7.39 19.01 1.43
CA GLY A 478 6.06 18.46 1.64
C GLY A 478 6.02 16.93 1.54
N ARG A 479 7.03 16.24 2.10
CA ARG A 479 7.15 14.76 2.05
C ARG A 479 5.88 14.02 2.48
N SER A 480 5.06 14.55 3.39
CA SER A 480 3.84 13.88 3.85
C SER A 480 2.63 14.05 2.92
N GLN A 481 2.80 14.69 1.76
CA GLN A 481 1.67 15.12 0.93
C GLN A 481 1.58 14.30 -0.36
N ARG A 482 0.37 13.82 -0.68
CA ARG A 482 0.00 13.28 -2.01
C ARG A 482 0.97 12.23 -2.58
N GLY A 483 1.40 11.28 -1.74
CA GLY A 483 2.27 10.16 -2.12
C GLY A 483 3.77 10.45 -2.12
N PHE A 484 4.21 11.64 -1.69
CA PHE A 484 5.65 11.98 -1.67
C PHE A 484 6.44 11.35 -0.51
N MET A 485 5.79 10.63 0.39
CA MET A 485 6.46 9.83 1.44
C MET A 485 7.36 8.76 0.84
N LYS A 486 7.04 8.33 -0.40
CA LYS A 486 7.85 7.42 -1.20
C LYS A 486 9.20 8.02 -1.63
N TYR A 487 9.32 9.35 -1.66
CA TYR A 487 10.51 10.07 -2.10
C TYR A 487 10.96 11.07 -1.03
N PRO A 488 11.37 10.60 0.16
CA PRO A 488 11.85 11.49 1.20
C PRO A 488 13.06 12.28 0.70
N LEU A 489 13.05 13.60 0.93
CA LEU A 489 14.03 14.53 0.39
C LEU A 489 15.46 14.19 0.85
N ASP A 490 15.61 13.72 2.09
CA ASP A 490 16.89 13.32 2.70
C ASP A 490 17.45 12.01 2.17
N LYS A 491 16.68 11.25 1.38
CA LYS A 491 17.16 10.07 0.67
C LYS A 491 17.48 10.35 -0.80
N GLN A 492 17.28 11.58 -1.28
CA GLN A 492 17.62 11.97 -2.64
C GLN A 492 19.11 12.29 -2.74
N SER A 493 19.93 11.27 -2.98
CA SER A 493 21.41 11.39 -3.03
C SER A 493 21.93 12.45 -4.01
N TRP A 494 21.16 12.79 -5.03
CA TRP A 494 21.49 13.79 -6.04
C TRP A 494 21.12 15.24 -5.64
N LEU A 495 20.32 15.43 -4.58
CA LEU A 495 19.80 16.73 -4.15
C LEU A 495 20.14 17.05 -2.69
N TRP A 496 20.02 16.08 -1.79
CA TRP A 496 20.24 16.27 -0.35
C TRP A 496 21.61 16.88 0.01
N PRO A 497 22.73 16.51 -0.63
CA PRO A 497 24.02 17.14 -0.35
C PRO A 497 24.02 18.66 -0.54
N LEU A 498 23.24 19.19 -1.49
CA LEU A 498 23.11 20.64 -1.69
C LEU A 498 22.34 21.32 -0.55
N ILE A 499 21.39 20.61 0.05
CA ILE A 499 20.62 21.10 1.20
C ILE A 499 21.49 21.11 2.44
N GLU A 500 22.20 20.00 2.72
CA GLU A 500 23.13 19.90 3.86
C GLU A 500 24.26 20.95 3.77
N GLN A 501 24.71 21.27 2.56
CA GLN A 501 25.80 22.20 2.36
C GLN A 501 25.38 23.66 2.50
N ASP A 502 24.21 24.05 1.99
CA ASP A 502 23.87 25.46 1.78
C ASP A 502 22.64 25.95 2.59
N TYR A 503 21.98 25.08 3.34
CA TYR A 503 20.73 25.40 4.03
C TYR A 503 20.76 24.96 5.51
N ALA A 504 19.92 25.61 6.32
CA ALA A 504 19.60 25.17 7.69
C ALA A 504 18.09 24.93 7.82
N GLU A 505 17.71 23.93 8.60
CA GLU A 505 16.31 23.64 8.92
C GLU A 505 15.77 24.72 9.87
N VAL A 506 14.55 25.22 9.62
CA VAL A 506 13.91 26.30 10.39
C VAL A 506 12.45 25.96 10.70
N ALA A 507 11.91 26.58 11.76
CA ALA A 507 10.48 26.50 12.14
C ALA A 507 9.94 25.08 12.39
N THR A 508 10.78 24.17 12.87
CA THR A 508 10.50 22.73 13.05
C THR A 508 9.19 22.44 13.77
N ASP A 509 8.91 23.16 14.86
CA ASP A 509 7.75 22.91 15.72
C ASP A 509 6.44 23.43 15.08
N GLU A 510 6.52 24.48 14.25
CA GLU A 510 5.37 25.03 13.53
C GLU A 510 5.06 24.23 12.25
N THR A 511 6.08 23.62 11.62
CA THR A 511 5.94 22.96 10.32
C THR A 511 5.60 21.48 10.45
N ALA A 512 6.04 20.79 11.51
CA ALA A 512 5.78 19.37 11.71
C ALA A 512 4.29 19.00 11.74
N PRO A 513 3.39 19.73 12.44
CA PRO A 513 1.94 19.45 12.40
C PRO A 513 1.31 19.67 11.02
N LEU A 514 1.98 20.43 10.15
CA LEU A 514 1.53 20.72 8.78
C LEU A 514 2.03 19.68 7.78
N GLY A 515 2.92 18.76 8.20
CA GLY A 515 3.54 17.79 7.30
C GLY A 515 4.61 18.40 6.38
N PHE A 516 5.25 19.49 6.81
CA PHE A 516 6.32 20.15 6.08
C PHE A 516 7.59 20.28 6.91
N TRP A 517 8.75 20.26 6.25
CA TRP A 517 10.01 20.79 6.78
C TRP A 517 10.45 21.99 5.94
N LEU A 518 11.01 23.01 6.59
CA LEU A 518 11.49 24.21 5.92
C LEU A 518 13.01 24.32 6.07
N PHE A 519 13.70 24.58 4.95
CA PHE A 519 15.14 24.82 4.95
C PHE A 519 15.43 26.18 4.34
N ARG A 520 16.08 27.05 5.11
CA ARG A 520 16.45 28.40 4.67
C ARG A 520 17.90 28.45 4.23
N ARG A 521 18.17 29.14 3.13
CA ARG A 521 19.52 29.28 2.59
C ARG A 521 20.42 30.06 3.55
N LEU A 522 21.64 29.55 3.73
CA LEU A 522 22.67 30.16 4.56
C LEU A 522 23.30 31.37 3.86
N GLU A 523 23.81 32.30 4.66
CA GLU A 523 24.59 33.43 4.16
C GLU A 523 26.00 32.99 3.79
N PRO A 524 26.59 33.50 2.68
CA PRO A 524 28.01 33.29 2.41
C PRO A 524 28.85 33.87 3.55
N VAL A 525 29.76 33.06 4.09
CA VAL A 525 30.66 33.48 5.17
C VAL A 525 32.11 33.39 4.75
N MET A 526 32.90 34.37 5.19
CA MET A 526 34.35 34.25 5.22
C MET A 526 34.77 33.70 6.58
N SER A 527 35.62 32.67 6.58
CA SER A 527 36.11 32.07 7.81
C SER A 527 36.89 33.09 8.65
N ARG A 528 36.35 33.43 9.82
CA ARG A 528 36.92 34.39 10.77
C ARG A 528 36.91 33.81 12.19
N PRO A 529 37.88 34.17 13.05
CA PRO A 529 37.87 33.70 14.43
C PRO A 529 36.66 34.25 15.19
N ARG A 530 36.17 33.47 16.14
CA ARG A 530 35.13 33.89 17.09
C ARG A 530 35.61 35.11 17.91
N PRO A 531 34.75 36.10 18.17
CA PRO A 531 35.08 37.19 19.08
C PRO A 531 35.49 36.69 20.48
N ALA A 532 36.50 37.33 21.08
CA ALA A 532 36.95 37.02 22.43
C ALA A 532 35.96 37.55 23.49
N ALA A 533 35.84 36.85 24.63
CA ALA A 533 35.03 37.25 25.79
C ALA A 533 33.54 37.50 25.49
N LEU A 534 32.85 36.51 24.90
CA LEU A 534 31.39 36.54 24.72
C LEU A 534 30.67 36.10 26.00
N PRO A 535 29.60 36.79 26.43
CA PRO A 535 28.74 36.30 27.50
C PRO A 535 28.11 34.96 27.09
N THR A 536 28.38 33.92 27.87
CA THR A 536 27.78 32.60 27.74
C THR A 536 26.56 32.50 28.64
N GLY A 537 25.43 32.02 28.12
CA GLY A 537 24.21 31.87 28.91
C GLY A 537 23.24 30.83 28.37
N ASN A 538 22.29 30.40 29.19
CA ASN A 538 21.28 29.38 28.85
C ASN A 538 20.25 29.83 27.79
N ALA A 539 20.37 31.05 27.27
CA ALA A 539 19.47 31.63 26.28
C ALA A 539 19.74 31.12 24.85
N VAL A 540 20.95 30.64 24.55
CA VAL A 540 21.25 29.89 23.32
C VAL A 540 21.61 28.46 23.71
N GLN A 541 20.70 27.54 23.51
CA GLN A 541 20.90 26.12 23.80
C GLN A 541 21.31 25.40 22.52
N VAL A 542 22.31 24.53 22.61
CA VAL A 542 22.77 23.73 21.49
C VAL A 542 22.66 22.25 21.85
N ARG A 543 22.15 21.44 20.94
CA ARG A 543 22.14 19.99 21.02
C ARG A 543 22.73 19.43 19.75
N VAL A 544 23.83 18.71 19.88
CA VAL A 544 24.43 17.96 18.78
C VAL A 544 23.89 16.53 18.84
N ASP A 545 23.27 16.07 17.76
CA ASP A 545 22.75 14.71 17.69
C ASP A 545 23.90 13.69 17.68
N LYS A 546 23.67 12.49 18.26
CA LYS A 546 24.65 11.40 18.20
C LYS A 546 24.81 10.95 16.75
N VAL A 547 26.03 10.99 16.23
CA VAL A 547 26.32 10.76 14.81
C VAL A 547 27.48 9.78 14.64
N GLN A 548 27.36 8.87 13.67
CA GLN A 548 28.42 7.92 13.34
C GLN A 548 29.46 8.56 12.40
N ALA A 549 30.67 8.02 12.39
CA ALA A 549 31.70 8.44 11.43
C ALA A 549 31.18 8.28 9.99
N GLY A 550 31.37 9.31 9.16
CA GLY A 550 30.89 9.31 7.77
C GLY A 550 29.44 9.78 7.57
N GLN A 551 28.74 10.21 8.63
CA GLN A 551 27.40 10.81 8.54
C GLN A 551 27.42 12.33 8.77
N THR A 552 26.44 13.04 8.21
CA THR A 552 26.23 14.46 8.47
C THR A 552 25.79 14.68 9.92
N ALA A 553 26.48 15.57 10.64
CA ALA A 553 26.11 15.93 12.00
C ALA A 553 24.99 16.99 11.97
N ARG A 554 24.02 16.84 12.86
CA ARG A 554 22.91 17.79 13.07
C ARG A 554 23.14 18.56 14.35
N VAL A 555 23.17 19.89 14.25
CA VAL A 555 23.35 20.81 15.37
C VAL A 555 22.05 21.59 15.56
N ALA A 556 21.21 21.10 16.47
CA ALA A 556 19.97 21.76 16.85
C ALA A 556 20.27 22.91 17.80
N VAL A 557 19.68 24.08 17.54
CA VAL A 557 19.90 25.33 18.26
C VAL A 557 18.55 25.86 18.69
N GLN A 558 18.42 26.20 19.98
CA GLN A 558 17.33 27.01 20.51
C GLN A 558 17.87 28.41 20.81
N ALA A 559 17.38 29.47 20.16
CA ALA A 559 17.88 30.84 20.30
C ALA A 559 16.79 31.88 20.65
N PRO A 560 17.15 33.06 21.17
CA PRO A 560 16.18 34.10 21.53
C PRO A 560 15.37 34.64 20.33
N PRO A 561 14.11 35.09 20.53
CA PRO A 561 13.23 35.62 19.46
C PRO A 561 13.71 36.86 18.73
N ASP A 562 14.55 37.64 19.41
CA ASP A 562 15.10 38.90 18.95
C ASP A 562 16.45 38.75 18.24
N ALA A 563 16.98 37.52 18.14
CA ALA A 563 18.16 37.25 17.34
C ALA A 563 17.90 37.65 15.87
N VAL A 564 18.79 38.48 15.32
CA VAL A 564 18.79 38.90 13.92
C VAL A 564 19.68 38.01 13.05
N ALA A 565 20.59 37.25 13.65
CA ALA A 565 21.36 36.20 12.97
C ALA A 565 21.87 35.14 13.97
N LEU A 566 22.17 33.95 13.45
CA LEU A 566 22.86 32.87 14.14
C LEU A 566 24.16 32.54 13.40
N GLU A 567 25.24 32.43 14.15
CA GLU A 567 26.56 32.07 13.65
C GLU A 567 27.03 30.76 14.28
N LEU A 568 27.24 29.73 13.46
CA LEU A 568 27.83 28.45 13.86
C LEU A 568 29.34 28.53 13.70
N TYR A 569 30.06 28.29 14.80
CA TYR A 569 31.51 28.19 14.85
C TYR A 569 31.93 26.73 14.99
N LEU A 570 32.91 26.34 14.19
CA LEU A 570 33.59 25.03 14.24
C LEU A 570 35.07 25.30 14.54
N ASP A 571 35.57 24.72 15.63
CA ASP A 571 36.94 24.94 16.15
C ASP A 571 37.30 26.43 16.28
N GLY A 572 36.34 27.21 16.79
CA GLY A 572 36.51 28.65 17.01
C GLY A 572 36.52 29.50 15.74
N ARG A 573 36.26 28.93 14.56
CA ARG A 573 36.14 29.67 13.28
C ARG A 573 34.71 29.68 12.78
N LEU A 574 34.26 30.82 12.27
CA LEU A 574 32.94 30.97 11.68
C LEU A 574 32.81 29.98 10.52
N TYR A 575 31.85 29.07 10.64
CA TYR A 575 31.58 28.00 9.68
C TYR A 575 30.30 28.28 8.89
N ARG A 576 29.18 28.61 9.56
CA ARG A 576 27.91 28.97 8.90
C ARG A 576 27.28 30.20 9.55
N ARG A 577 26.46 30.91 8.76
CA ARG A 577 25.64 32.02 9.25
C ARG A 577 24.24 31.95 8.64
N LEU A 578 23.25 32.18 9.48
CA LEU A 578 21.84 32.25 9.09
C LEU A 578 21.29 33.59 9.59
N GLY A 579 20.82 34.45 8.68
CA GLY A 579 20.01 35.61 9.08
C GLY A 579 18.68 35.14 9.69
N CYS A 580 18.13 35.87 10.65
CA CYS A 580 16.87 35.56 11.32
C CYS A 580 15.84 36.66 11.05
N PRO A 581 14.61 36.34 10.62
CA PRO A 581 13.57 37.35 10.47
C PRO A 581 13.15 37.92 11.84
N PRO A 582 12.72 39.19 11.92
CA PRO A 582 12.21 39.76 13.17
C PRO A 582 11.05 38.95 13.75
N GLY A 583 11.11 38.64 15.05
CA GLY A 583 10.04 37.92 15.75
C GLY A 583 9.99 36.41 15.43
N ALA A 584 11.06 35.83 14.88
CA ALA A 584 11.18 34.40 14.62
C ALA A 584 12.20 33.72 15.58
N PRO A 585 11.78 33.26 16.77
CA PRO A 585 12.48 32.24 17.57
C PRO A 585 12.16 30.83 17.08
N ALA A 586 12.86 29.75 17.41
CA ALA A 586 14.06 29.55 18.22
C ALA A 586 14.78 28.25 17.79
N ALA A 587 14.08 27.28 17.18
CA ALA A 587 14.63 26.00 16.75
C ALA A 587 15.20 26.08 15.32
N VAL A 588 16.52 25.97 15.21
CA VAL A 588 17.26 25.86 13.93
C VAL A 588 18.10 24.61 13.96
N VAL A 589 18.22 23.89 12.85
CA VAL A 589 19.17 22.80 12.72
C VAL A 589 20.19 23.13 11.66
N PHE A 590 21.45 23.29 12.06
CA PHE A 590 22.57 23.36 11.12
C PHE A 590 23.06 21.95 10.79
N PHE A 591 23.51 21.76 9.56
CA PHE A 591 24.14 20.54 9.08
C PHE A 591 25.66 20.75 8.97
N ILE A 592 26.44 19.78 9.45
CA ILE A 592 27.89 19.69 9.24
C ILE A 592 28.13 18.41 8.43
N PRO A 593 28.36 18.51 7.11
CA PRO A 593 28.57 17.36 6.24
C PRO A 593 29.70 16.47 6.74
N ALA A 594 29.60 15.16 6.52
CA ALA A 594 30.58 14.18 6.99
C ALA A 594 32.04 14.50 6.58
N ALA A 595 32.22 15.08 5.40
CA ALA A 595 33.53 15.47 4.88
C ALA A 595 34.23 16.56 5.72
N ASP A 596 33.47 17.34 6.48
CA ASP A 596 33.96 18.52 7.21
C ASP A 596 34.33 18.21 8.67
N TRP A 597 34.02 17.01 9.19
CA TRP A 597 34.29 16.65 10.60
C TRP A 597 34.79 15.20 10.83
N SER A 598 34.83 14.36 9.80
CA SER A 598 35.19 12.93 9.98
C SER A 598 36.64 12.73 10.46
N GLY A 599 36.79 12.32 11.73
CA GLY A 599 38.04 11.77 12.26
C GLY A 599 38.68 12.54 13.43
N ALA A 600 38.21 13.74 13.78
CA ALA A 600 38.69 14.50 14.94
C ALA A 600 37.53 14.93 15.85
N MET A 601 37.85 15.22 17.12
CA MET A 601 36.93 15.91 18.02
C MET A 601 36.90 17.39 17.63
N HIS A 602 35.71 17.90 17.33
CA HIS A 602 35.54 19.30 16.94
C HIS A 602 34.75 20.07 18.00
N ALA A 603 35.18 21.30 18.29
CA ALA A 603 34.47 22.20 19.17
C ALA A 603 33.38 22.94 18.39
N VAL A 604 32.11 22.76 18.79
CA VAL A 604 30.94 23.40 18.18
C VAL A 604 30.38 24.43 19.14
N GLN A 605 30.20 25.66 18.66
CA GLN A 605 29.56 26.73 19.41
C GLN A 605 28.68 27.58 18.50
N VAL A 606 27.56 28.06 19.03
CA VAL A 606 26.65 28.95 18.28
C VAL A 606 26.59 30.30 18.97
N VAL A 607 26.65 31.38 18.18
CA VAL A 607 26.53 32.76 18.65
C VAL A 607 25.26 33.36 18.06
N ALA A 608 24.36 33.81 18.93
CA ALA A 608 23.22 34.62 18.54
C ALA A 608 23.63 36.10 18.47
N VAL A 609 23.31 36.73 17.34
CA VAL A 609 23.49 38.16 17.12
C VAL A 609 22.14 38.82 17.36
N GLY A 610 22.03 39.63 18.41
CA GLY A 610 20.81 40.37 18.76
C GLY A 610 20.74 41.75 18.09
N PRO A 611 19.68 42.52 18.40
CA PRO A 611 19.54 43.89 17.92
C PRO A 611 20.73 44.73 18.40
N GLN A 612 21.21 45.67 17.57
CA GLN A 612 22.38 46.52 17.87
C GLN A 612 23.71 45.75 18.01
N ALA A 613 23.81 44.55 17.40
CA ALA A 613 25.01 43.72 17.40
C ALA A 613 25.44 43.19 18.79
N THR A 614 24.50 43.03 19.72
CA THR A 614 24.73 42.25 20.94
C THR A 614 25.04 40.80 20.57
N LEU A 615 26.00 40.17 21.25
CA LEU A 615 26.44 38.81 20.96
C LEU A 615 26.27 37.94 22.20
N LEU A 616 25.59 36.81 22.05
CA LEU A 616 25.41 35.82 23.12
C LEU A 616 25.81 34.43 22.62
N ALA A 617 26.75 33.79 23.30
CA ALA A 617 27.27 32.49 22.90
C ALA A 617 26.61 31.35 23.69
N SER A 618 26.42 30.21 23.03
CA SER A 618 26.10 28.95 23.70
C SER A 618 27.29 28.48 24.55
N THR A 619 27.06 27.49 25.42
CA THR A 619 28.16 26.64 25.89
C THR A 619 28.80 25.92 24.69
N GLU A 620 30.09 25.61 24.80
CA GLU A 620 30.79 24.82 23.78
C GLU A 620 30.41 23.34 23.90
N TYR A 621 30.25 22.67 22.76
CA TYR A 621 29.92 21.25 22.67
C TYR A 621 30.95 20.51 21.84
N GLU A 622 31.35 19.32 22.28
CA GLU A 622 32.23 18.45 21.51
C GLU A 622 31.41 17.62 20.51
N LEU A 623 31.64 17.85 19.23
CA LEU A 623 31.22 16.94 18.17
C LEU A 623 32.25 15.81 18.08
N LYS A 624 31.81 14.59 18.43
CA LYS A 624 32.61 13.37 18.33
C LYS A 624 31.80 12.24 17.74
N ALA A 625 32.46 11.42 16.94
CA ALA A 625 31.82 10.24 16.37
C ALA A 625 31.45 9.30 17.52
N THR A 626 30.17 8.94 17.60
CA THR A 626 29.78 7.86 18.48
C THR A 626 30.24 6.55 17.86
N ALA A 627 30.78 5.65 18.69
CA ALA A 627 31.01 4.27 18.27
C ALA A 627 29.72 3.75 17.61
N PRO A 628 29.81 3.04 16.46
CA PRO A 628 28.63 2.52 15.80
C PRO A 628 27.82 1.74 16.82
N SER A 629 26.62 2.22 17.15
CA SER A 629 25.72 1.47 17.98
C SER A 629 25.31 0.25 17.17
N THR A 630 25.82 -0.91 17.53
CA THR A 630 25.50 -2.22 16.93
C THR A 630 24.07 -2.66 17.19
N VAL A 631 23.23 -1.81 17.81
CA VAL A 631 21.81 -2.08 18.00
C VAL A 631 21.10 -1.82 16.66
N ILE A 632 21.22 -2.80 15.77
CA ILE A 632 20.27 -3.00 14.69
C ILE A 632 18.98 -3.42 15.41
N GLY A 633 18.16 -2.44 15.81
CA GLY A 633 16.86 -2.71 16.42
C GLY A 633 15.98 -3.56 15.50
N GLY A 634 14.84 -3.99 15.99
CA GLY A 634 13.91 -4.85 15.26
C GLY A 634 13.51 -6.09 16.05
N PRO A 635 12.27 -6.58 15.86
CA PRO A 635 11.80 -7.76 16.56
C PRO A 635 12.75 -8.94 16.32
N PRO A 636 13.13 -9.73 17.34
CA PRO A 636 13.94 -10.91 17.12
C PRO A 636 13.16 -11.93 16.27
N LEU A 637 13.82 -12.51 15.26
CA LEU A 637 13.29 -13.64 14.52
C LEU A 637 13.73 -14.92 15.22
N ASP A 638 12.78 -15.75 15.64
CA ASP A 638 13.08 -17.08 16.19
C ASP A 638 13.06 -18.13 15.08
N PHE A 639 14.16 -18.85 14.92
CA PHE A 639 14.27 -19.98 14.01
C PHE A 639 14.60 -21.23 14.83
N GLU A 640 13.56 -21.98 15.19
CA GLU A 640 13.67 -23.26 15.91
C GLU A 640 14.47 -23.15 17.23
N GLY A 641 14.21 -22.11 18.03
CA GLY A 641 14.89 -21.86 19.30
C GLY A 641 16.19 -21.04 19.15
N ARG A 642 16.61 -20.76 17.91
CA ARG A 642 17.73 -19.85 17.63
C ARG A 642 17.21 -18.45 17.32
N THR A 643 17.56 -17.48 18.16
CA THR A 643 17.30 -16.07 17.89
C THR A 643 18.21 -15.54 16.77
N ILE A 644 17.60 -14.87 15.79
CA ILE A 644 18.24 -14.22 14.66
C ILE A 644 17.93 -12.72 14.75
N VAL A 645 19.00 -11.93 14.73
CA VAL A 645 18.93 -10.47 14.80
C VAL A 645 18.72 -9.91 13.39
N ALA A 646 17.99 -8.80 13.28
CA ALA A 646 17.81 -8.09 12.03
C ALA A 646 19.16 -7.59 11.47
N LEU A 647 19.26 -7.55 10.14
CA LEU A 647 20.35 -6.92 9.38
C LEU A 647 20.11 -5.42 9.18
N GLU A 648 18.85 -5.04 9.00
CA GLU A 648 18.40 -3.65 8.79
C GLU A 648 17.05 -3.47 9.49
N SER A 649 16.79 -2.26 10.00
CA SER A 649 15.51 -1.91 10.62
C SER A 649 15.27 -0.42 10.55
N SER A 650 14.06 -0.02 10.13
CA SER A 650 13.66 1.38 9.99
C SER A 650 12.15 1.55 10.16
N THR A 651 11.75 2.74 10.64
CA THR A 651 10.36 3.23 10.72
C THR A 651 10.19 4.50 9.87
N ILE A 652 8.98 5.08 9.85
CA ILE A 652 8.65 6.34 9.17
C ILE A 652 9.57 7.51 9.57
N THR A 653 10.11 7.48 10.80
CA THR A 653 11.04 8.51 11.32
C THR A 653 12.50 8.27 10.95
N GLY A 654 12.80 7.15 10.26
CA GLY A 654 14.14 6.74 9.88
C GLY A 654 14.96 6.07 10.99
N GLY A 655 14.43 5.97 12.21
CA GLY A 655 15.05 5.27 13.33
C GLY A 655 14.78 3.75 13.33
N PRO A 656 15.56 2.94 14.07
CA PRO A 656 15.33 1.50 14.18
C PRO A 656 14.01 1.21 14.91
N GLN A 657 13.41 0.06 14.60
CA GLN A 657 12.24 -0.43 15.32
C GLN A 657 12.66 -0.86 16.74
N LEU A 658 12.10 -0.23 17.76
CA LEU A 658 12.42 -0.51 19.15
C LEU A 658 11.17 -1.02 19.89
N PRO A 659 11.35 -1.84 20.94
CA PRO A 659 10.23 -2.22 21.78
C PRO A 659 9.69 -0.97 22.49
N LYS A 660 8.36 -0.85 22.56
CA LYS A 660 7.71 0.26 23.23
C LYS A 660 7.98 0.21 24.74
N LYS A 661 8.08 1.39 25.36
CA LYS A 661 8.42 1.51 26.80
C LYS A 661 7.30 0.96 27.70
N ASP A 662 6.06 1.17 27.27
CA ASP A 662 4.81 0.80 27.93
C ASP A 662 4.29 -0.59 27.53
N ALA A 663 4.72 -1.10 26.37
CA ALA A 663 4.44 -2.45 25.91
C ALA A 663 5.71 -3.10 25.32
N PRO A 664 6.59 -3.70 26.14
CA PRO A 664 7.89 -4.23 25.69
C PRO A 664 7.80 -5.36 24.65
N THR A 665 6.63 -5.98 24.51
CA THR A 665 6.31 -6.98 23.49
C THR A 665 5.93 -6.36 22.14
N HIS A 666 5.58 -5.06 22.11
CA HIS A 666 5.23 -4.34 20.88
C HIS A 666 6.49 -3.67 20.33
N TRP A 667 6.99 -4.19 19.23
CA TRP A 667 8.05 -3.57 18.46
C TRP A 667 7.44 -2.53 17.54
N ASP A 668 7.83 -1.26 17.72
CA ASP A 668 7.29 -0.15 16.95
C ASP A 668 7.51 -0.35 15.45
N ALA A 669 6.44 -0.31 14.69
CA ALA A 669 6.44 -0.56 13.25
C ALA A 669 5.53 0.44 12.52
N HIS A 670 5.39 1.67 13.03
CA HIS A 670 4.59 2.74 12.42
C HIS A 670 4.88 2.82 10.92
N ALA A 671 3.85 2.55 10.10
CA ALA A 671 3.96 2.50 8.66
C ALA A 671 4.33 3.88 8.07
N PRO A 672 5.18 3.95 7.03
CA PRO A 672 5.96 2.84 6.49
C PRO A 672 7.10 2.40 7.40
N SER A 673 7.28 1.09 7.58
CA SER A 673 8.41 0.49 8.30
C SER A 673 8.98 -0.72 7.55
N ARG A 674 10.26 -1.02 7.79
CA ARG A 674 11.01 -2.10 7.13
C ARG A 674 11.95 -2.76 8.11
N VAL A 675 11.95 -4.10 8.15
CA VAL A 675 12.94 -4.90 8.88
C VAL A 675 13.43 -6.05 8.00
N VAL A 676 14.73 -6.34 8.04
CA VAL A 676 15.38 -7.32 7.15
C VAL A 676 16.13 -8.36 7.97
N TYR A 677 16.00 -9.64 7.63
CA TYR A 677 16.68 -10.77 8.27
C TYR A 677 17.49 -11.57 7.24
N PRO A 678 18.54 -12.31 7.66
CA PRO A 678 19.13 -13.32 6.80
C PRO A 678 18.12 -14.44 6.56
N TRP A 679 17.89 -14.79 5.29
CA TRP A 679 17.11 -15.96 4.93
C TRP A 679 18.04 -17.17 4.88
N LEU A 680 18.02 -17.98 5.94
CA LEU A 680 18.96 -19.09 6.14
C LEU A 680 18.50 -20.39 5.46
N PRO A 681 19.45 -21.29 5.11
CA PRO A 681 19.10 -22.61 4.59
C PRO A 681 18.19 -23.40 5.54
N GLY A 682 17.10 -23.95 5.00
CA GLY A 682 16.10 -24.70 5.75
C GLY A 682 14.97 -23.87 6.35
N MET A 683 15.00 -22.54 6.26
CA MET A 683 13.82 -21.72 6.53
C MET A 683 12.82 -21.86 5.38
N ASN A 684 11.76 -22.62 5.62
CA ASN A 684 10.75 -22.96 4.60
C ASN A 684 9.40 -22.32 4.88
N SER A 685 9.18 -21.78 6.07
CA SER A 685 7.97 -21.05 6.42
C SER A 685 8.28 -19.90 7.37
N LEU A 686 7.40 -18.90 7.34
CA LEU A 686 7.44 -17.74 8.21
C LEU A 686 6.05 -17.48 8.78
N ALA A 687 5.99 -17.31 10.10
CA ALA A 687 4.82 -16.83 10.83
C ALA A 687 5.20 -15.56 11.60
N PHE A 688 4.29 -14.61 11.71
CA PHE A 688 4.56 -13.33 12.37
C PHE A 688 3.27 -12.72 12.89
N ALA A 689 3.33 -12.04 14.03
CA ALA A 689 2.20 -11.34 14.62
C ALA A 689 2.40 -9.83 14.58
N TYR A 690 1.33 -9.10 14.28
CA TYR A 690 1.33 -7.65 14.14
C TYR A 690 -0.03 -7.06 14.52
N GLY A 691 -0.08 -5.75 14.71
CA GLY A 691 -1.31 -5.06 15.05
C GLY A 691 -1.30 -3.57 14.74
N ILE A 692 -2.44 -2.94 14.99
CA ILE A 692 -2.65 -1.50 14.96
C ILE A 692 -3.06 -1.07 16.37
N GLU A 693 -2.44 -0.01 16.86
CA GLU A 693 -2.72 0.51 18.20
C GLU A 693 -4.20 0.89 18.39
N GLU A 694 -4.73 0.59 19.58
CA GLU A 694 -6.13 0.86 19.92
C GLU A 694 -6.46 2.36 19.75
N ALA A 695 -5.52 3.24 20.10
CA ALA A 695 -5.67 4.68 19.96
C ALA A 695 -5.80 5.15 18.49
N ALA A 696 -5.30 4.39 17.52
CA ALA A 696 -5.53 4.65 16.10
C ALA A 696 -6.91 4.14 15.65
N LEU A 697 -7.32 2.97 16.15
CA LEU A 697 -8.61 2.34 15.83
C LEU A 697 -9.82 3.08 16.44
N ALA A 698 -9.63 3.75 17.58
CA ALA A 698 -10.67 4.44 18.33
C ALA A 698 -11.07 5.82 17.77
N ARG A 699 -10.30 6.41 16.85
CA ARG A 699 -10.56 7.79 16.37
C ARG A 699 -11.67 7.88 15.32
N GLU A 700 -12.42 8.97 15.32
CA GLU A 700 -13.49 9.20 14.33
C GLU A 700 -12.98 9.95 13.07
N PRO A 701 -13.64 9.78 11.90
CA PRO A 701 -13.29 10.51 10.69
C PRO A 701 -13.29 12.03 10.89
N PRO A 702 -12.36 12.77 10.25
CA PRO A 702 -11.36 12.30 9.28
C PRO A 702 -10.08 11.73 9.91
N ASN A 703 -9.90 11.82 11.23
CA ASN A 703 -8.64 11.53 11.90
C ASN A 703 -8.48 10.06 12.30
N HIS A 704 -8.58 9.12 11.38
CA HIS A 704 -8.50 7.68 11.67
C HIS A 704 -7.58 6.96 10.69
N THR A 705 -7.05 5.81 11.10
CA THR A 705 -6.33 4.90 10.20
C THR A 705 -7.29 4.28 9.20
N ASP A 706 -6.87 4.18 7.94
CA ASP A 706 -7.53 3.36 6.91
C ASP A 706 -6.97 1.92 6.88
N GLY A 707 -6.06 1.60 7.79
CA GLY A 707 -5.40 0.31 7.94
C GLY A 707 -3.95 0.34 7.45
N VAL A 708 -3.27 -0.79 7.59
CA VAL A 708 -1.90 -0.97 7.06
C VAL A 708 -1.87 -2.14 6.09
N GLU A 709 -0.87 -2.15 5.22
CA GLU A 709 -0.53 -3.34 4.45
C GLU A 709 0.72 -4.00 5.02
N VAL A 710 0.63 -5.30 5.24
CA VAL A 710 1.75 -6.12 5.70
C VAL A 710 2.29 -6.90 4.52
N VAL A 711 3.56 -6.67 4.20
CA VAL A 711 4.21 -7.26 3.03
C VAL A 711 5.46 -8.03 3.46
N VAL A 712 5.59 -9.25 2.95
CA VAL A 712 6.83 -10.04 3.09
C VAL A 712 7.41 -10.29 1.71
N GLN A 713 8.69 -9.97 1.57
CA GLN A 713 9.47 -10.19 0.36
C GLN A 713 10.68 -11.06 0.68
N THR A 714 11.10 -11.86 -0.28
CA THR A 714 12.42 -12.50 -0.28
C THR A 714 13.29 -11.86 -1.33
N GLU A 715 14.57 -11.76 -1.05
CA GLU A 715 15.59 -11.37 -2.02
C GLU A 715 16.57 -12.52 -2.17
N ASP A 716 16.71 -13.04 -3.38
CA ASP A 716 17.68 -14.09 -3.66
C ASP A 716 19.11 -13.52 -3.76
N ALA A 717 20.10 -14.41 -3.89
CA ALA A 717 21.51 -14.04 -4.01
C ALA A 717 21.83 -13.15 -5.24
N ALA A 718 20.94 -13.09 -6.25
CA ALA A 718 21.08 -12.21 -7.40
C ALA A 718 20.45 -10.82 -7.19
N GLY A 719 19.92 -10.56 -5.99
CA GLY A 719 19.24 -9.30 -5.65
C GLY A 719 17.81 -9.21 -6.17
N ARG A 720 17.21 -10.32 -6.63
CA ARG A 720 15.85 -10.33 -7.16
C ARG A 720 14.85 -10.42 -6.01
N LEU A 721 14.02 -9.38 -5.90
CA LEU A 721 12.92 -9.31 -4.94
C LEU A 721 11.69 -10.09 -5.43
N THR A 722 11.14 -10.92 -4.56
CA THR A 722 9.89 -11.65 -4.78
C THR A 722 8.94 -11.36 -3.62
N GLN A 723 7.77 -10.79 -3.90
CA GLN A 723 6.72 -10.64 -2.89
C GLN A 723 6.00 -11.97 -2.68
N ILE A 724 6.05 -12.49 -1.45
CA ILE A 724 5.48 -13.80 -1.09
C ILE A 724 4.28 -13.69 -0.14
N TYR A 725 4.06 -12.49 0.41
CA TYR A 725 2.89 -12.18 1.23
C TYR A 725 2.54 -10.70 1.07
N ARG A 726 1.25 -10.40 0.94
CA ARG A 726 0.70 -9.06 1.06
C ARG A 726 -0.71 -9.18 1.62
N PHE A 727 -0.97 -8.48 2.71
CA PHE A 727 -2.27 -8.48 3.35
C PHE A 727 -2.66 -7.07 3.79
N HIS A 728 -3.85 -6.63 3.41
CA HIS A 728 -4.41 -5.37 3.87
C HIS A 728 -5.15 -5.61 5.19
N PHE A 729 -4.59 -5.10 6.28
CA PHE A 729 -5.19 -5.14 7.61
C PHE A 729 -5.96 -3.83 7.84
N ASP A 730 -7.18 -3.79 7.33
CA ASP A 730 -8.05 -2.64 7.46
C ASP A 730 -8.57 -2.44 8.90
N ARG A 731 -9.10 -1.25 9.16
CA ARG A 731 -9.62 -0.86 10.48
C ARG A 731 -10.71 -1.79 11.01
N GLU A 732 -11.60 -2.30 10.16
CA GLU A 732 -12.72 -3.15 10.57
C GLU A 732 -12.25 -4.57 10.88
N ILE A 733 -11.32 -5.11 10.09
CA ILE A 733 -10.63 -6.38 10.38
C ILE A 733 -9.88 -6.25 11.71
N ALA A 734 -9.13 -5.16 11.90
CA ALA A 734 -8.39 -4.93 13.14
C ALA A 734 -9.31 -4.87 14.36
N ARG A 735 -10.45 -4.16 14.29
CA ARG A 735 -11.43 -4.12 15.38
C ARG A 735 -12.00 -5.50 15.74
N ARG A 736 -12.36 -6.30 14.73
CA ARG A 736 -12.88 -7.67 14.95
C ARG A 736 -11.85 -8.60 15.55
N ALA A 737 -10.57 -8.38 15.24
CA ALA A 737 -9.45 -9.18 15.75
C ALA A 737 -8.88 -8.66 17.08
N GLY A 738 -9.51 -7.67 17.73
CA GLY A 738 -9.00 -7.10 18.98
C GLY A 738 -7.70 -6.29 18.81
N GLY A 739 -7.49 -5.70 17.63
CA GLY A 739 -6.37 -4.81 17.29
C GLY A 739 -5.14 -5.50 16.69
N GLN A 740 -5.06 -6.84 16.76
CA GLN A 740 -3.89 -7.60 16.33
C GLN A 740 -4.26 -8.88 15.58
N THR A 741 -3.33 -9.39 14.76
CA THR A 741 -3.52 -10.61 14.00
C THR A 741 -2.18 -11.29 13.69
N VAL A 742 -2.23 -12.42 12.99
CA VAL A 742 -1.05 -13.22 12.61
C VAL A 742 -1.05 -13.43 11.10
N GLY A 743 0.12 -13.21 10.50
CA GLY A 743 0.41 -13.58 9.12
C GLY A 743 1.26 -14.84 9.06
N TYR A 744 1.07 -15.59 7.96
CA TYR A 744 1.86 -16.76 7.63
C TYR A 744 2.12 -16.78 6.13
N THR A 745 3.33 -17.15 5.74
CA THR A 745 3.68 -17.41 4.34
C THR A 745 4.75 -18.50 4.24
N PRO A 746 4.62 -19.47 3.31
CA PRO A 746 5.73 -20.35 2.99
C PRO A 746 6.83 -19.58 2.26
N LEU A 747 8.07 -19.97 2.54
CA LEU A 747 9.24 -19.40 1.88
C LEU A 747 9.57 -20.23 0.62
N PRO A 748 9.90 -19.58 -0.53
CA PRO A 748 10.21 -20.28 -1.77
C PRO A 748 11.35 -21.29 -1.62
N LYS A 749 11.32 -22.41 -2.35
CA LYS A 749 12.46 -23.34 -2.37
C LYS A 749 13.65 -22.67 -3.08
N GLY A 750 14.70 -22.30 -2.35
CA GLY A 750 15.88 -21.67 -2.96
C GLY A 750 16.78 -20.81 -2.07
N GLY A 751 16.57 -20.76 -0.74
CA GLY A 751 17.48 -20.05 0.16
C GLY A 751 18.95 -20.48 -0.01
N PRO A 752 19.94 -19.61 0.29
CA PRO A 752 19.82 -18.43 1.16
C PRO A 752 19.71 -17.07 0.43
N GLY A 753 19.30 -16.03 1.19
CA GLY A 753 19.14 -14.66 0.71
C GLY A 753 18.79 -13.68 1.83
N ARG A 754 17.95 -12.66 1.56
CA ARG A 754 17.37 -11.77 2.57
C ARG A 754 15.85 -11.96 2.68
N LEU A 755 15.34 -11.88 3.89
CA LEU A 755 13.91 -11.86 4.19
C LEU A 755 13.54 -10.44 4.63
N ILE A 756 12.58 -9.81 3.96
CA ILE A 756 12.23 -8.40 4.14
C ILE A 756 10.77 -8.31 4.56
N LEU A 757 10.51 -7.76 5.73
CA LEU A 757 9.18 -7.53 6.27
C LEU A 757 8.90 -6.04 6.28
N LEU A 758 7.74 -5.66 5.75
CA LEU A 758 7.34 -4.29 5.52
C LEU A 758 5.96 -4.07 6.12
N MET A 759 5.79 -2.94 6.78
CA MET A 759 4.49 -2.37 7.07
C MET A 759 4.35 -1.13 6.18
N THR A 760 3.37 -1.07 5.29
CA THR A 760 3.14 0.09 4.43
C THR A 760 1.79 0.73 4.74
N PRO A 761 1.60 2.04 4.45
CA PRO A 761 0.32 2.69 4.67
C PRO A 761 -0.82 2.01 3.92
N GLY A 762 -2.05 2.22 4.37
CA GLY A 762 -3.26 1.69 3.75
C GLY A 762 -3.56 2.25 2.34
N PRO A 763 -4.70 1.88 1.74
CA PRO A 763 -5.10 2.25 0.38
C PRO A 763 -5.20 3.75 0.11
N ALA A 764 -5.35 4.59 1.12
CA ALA A 764 -5.31 6.04 1.03
C ALA A 764 -3.87 6.58 0.92
N PHE A 765 -2.87 5.75 1.20
CA PHE A 765 -1.44 6.09 1.23
C PHE A 765 -1.13 7.25 2.18
N ASP A 766 -1.90 7.38 3.26
CA ASP A 766 -1.74 8.37 4.30
C ASP A 766 -1.32 7.68 5.61
N PRO A 767 -0.07 7.82 6.07
CA PRO A 767 0.39 7.18 7.30
C PRO A 767 -0.15 7.86 8.57
N ALA A 768 -0.97 8.91 8.43
CA ALA A 768 -1.61 9.55 9.56
C ALA A 768 -2.44 8.51 10.33
N TYR A 769 -2.02 8.26 11.56
CA TYR A 769 -2.63 7.29 12.47
C TYR A 769 -2.37 5.81 12.16
N ASP A 770 -1.46 5.46 11.24
CA ASP A 770 -1.04 4.07 10.98
C ASP A 770 -0.03 3.55 12.03
N TRP A 771 -0.39 3.71 13.29
CA TRP A 771 0.41 3.31 14.44
C TRP A 771 0.40 1.79 14.59
N SER A 772 1.22 1.12 13.79
CA SER A 772 1.34 -0.33 13.74
C SER A 772 2.54 -0.86 14.52
N TYR A 773 2.52 -2.14 14.86
CA TYR A 773 3.59 -2.81 15.61
C TYR A 773 3.75 -4.27 15.20
N TRP A 774 4.94 -4.83 15.43
CA TRP A 774 5.19 -6.28 15.41
C TRP A 774 5.19 -6.83 16.83
N LEU A 775 4.72 -8.05 17.01
CA LEU A 775 4.76 -8.76 18.30
C LEU A 775 5.87 -9.80 18.34
N TRP A 776 5.90 -10.68 17.34
CA TRP A 776 6.91 -11.73 17.22
C TRP A 776 7.01 -12.20 15.77
N ILE A 777 8.16 -12.80 15.43
CA ILE A 777 8.47 -13.29 14.09
C ILE A 777 9.17 -14.65 14.24
N ARG A 778 8.67 -15.67 13.55
CA ARG A 778 9.13 -17.06 13.68
C ARG A 778 9.30 -17.69 12.31
N ALA A 779 10.45 -18.30 12.08
CA ALA A 779 10.70 -19.14 10.92
C ALA A 779 10.78 -20.61 11.35
N ALA A 780 10.44 -21.54 10.45
CA ALA A 780 10.56 -22.97 10.70
C ALA A 780 10.91 -23.75 9.42
N ARG A 781 11.37 -25.00 9.58
CA ARG A 781 11.55 -25.96 8.47
C ARG A 781 10.22 -26.54 7.97
N SER A 782 9.23 -26.59 8.85
CA SER A 782 7.88 -27.08 8.57
C SER A 782 6.87 -26.33 9.42
N PRO A 783 5.67 -26.03 8.90
CA PRO A 783 4.60 -25.42 9.69
C PRO A 783 4.09 -26.33 10.82
N ILE A 784 4.26 -27.65 10.69
CA ILE A 784 3.88 -28.65 11.70
C ILE A 784 5.09 -29.44 12.21
N THR A 785 5.11 -29.73 13.51
CA THR A 785 6.19 -30.45 14.20
C THR A 785 5.59 -31.44 15.22
N LEU A 786 6.21 -32.61 15.37
CA LEU A 786 5.95 -33.60 16.43
C LEU A 786 7.09 -33.53 17.45
N LEU A 787 6.80 -33.31 18.73
CA LEU A 787 7.82 -33.32 19.78
C LEU A 787 8.01 -34.75 20.32
N ALA A 788 9.19 -35.34 20.12
CA ALA A 788 9.57 -36.64 20.67
C ALA A 788 10.45 -36.42 21.91
N GLY A 789 9.85 -36.48 23.10
CA GLY A 789 10.43 -35.85 24.29
C GLY A 789 10.68 -34.36 24.03
N ASP A 790 11.89 -33.88 24.30
CA ASP A 790 12.29 -32.48 24.05
C ASP A 790 12.83 -32.24 22.62
N HIS A 791 12.78 -33.24 21.74
CA HIS A 791 13.36 -33.17 20.40
C HIS A 791 12.30 -33.03 19.30
N PRO A 792 12.33 -31.98 18.48
CA PRO A 792 11.40 -31.82 17.37
C PRO A 792 11.68 -32.83 16.24
N ARG A 793 10.62 -33.45 15.73
CA ARG A 793 10.58 -34.29 14.54
C ARG A 793 9.71 -33.60 13.50
N TYR A 794 10.25 -33.43 12.30
CA TYR A 794 9.55 -32.80 11.17
C TYR A 794 8.92 -33.87 10.27
N PRO A 795 7.82 -33.53 9.58
CA PRO A 795 7.19 -34.46 8.66
C PRO A 795 8.14 -34.78 7.51
N VAL A 796 8.24 -36.06 7.17
CA VAL A 796 8.91 -36.55 5.96
C VAL A 796 8.02 -36.38 4.72
N ARG A 797 6.71 -36.24 4.93
CA ARG A 797 5.71 -35.95 3.89
C ARG A 797 4.59 -35.10 4.48
N LEU A 798 4.16 -34.08 3.73
CA LEU A 798 3.03 -33.21 4.07
C LEU A 798 2.25 -32.94 2.78
N GLU A 799 1.01 -33.44 2.71
CA GLU A 799 0.12 -33.30 1.57
C GLU A 799 -1.16 -32.60 1.98
N SER A 800 -1.55 -31.59 1.21
CA SER A 800 -2.82 -30.88 1.33
C SER A 800 -3.08 -30.15 0.00
N PRO A 801 -4.35 -29.96 -0.42
CA PRO A 801 -4.69 -29.24 -1.66
C PRO A 801 -4.23 -27.79 -1.66
N ALA A 802 -4.21 -27.15 -0.49
CA ALA A 802 -3.69 -25.81 -0.27
C ALA A 802 -2.50 -25.84 0.69
N GLU A 803 -1.66 -24.82 0.61
CA GLU A 803 -0.54 -24.68 1.54
C GLU A 803 -1.06 -24.53 2.99
N PRO A 804 -0.50 -25.29 3.95
CA PRO A 804 -0.90 -25.19 5.35
C PRO A 804 -0.76 -23.77 5.87
N ARG A 805 -1.71 -23.31 6.70
CA ARG A 805 -1.69 -21.98 7.32
C ARG A 805 -1.65 -22.10 8.83
N GLN A 806 -0.86 -21.25 9.50
CA GLN A 806 -0.99 -21.11 10.96
C GLN A 806 -2.06 -20.07 11.30
N THR A 807 -2.91 -20.41 12.28
CA THR A 807 -3.88 -19.48 12.86
C THR A 807 -3.96 -19.72 14.37
N GLU A 808 -4.44 -18.72 15.10
CA GLU A 808 -4.85 -18.89 16.48
C GLU A 808 -6.26 -19.49 16.53
N PHE A 809 -6.46 -20.46 17.42
CA PHE A 809 -7.74 -21.09 17.70
C PHE A 809 -7.83 -21.36 19.21
N ASN A 810 -8.79 -20.73 19.89
CA ASN A 810 -8.98 -20.83 21.34
C ASN A 810 -7.69 -20.60 22.17
N GLY A 811 -6.92 -19.55 21.84
CA GLY A 811 -5.70 -19.20 22.57
C GLY A 811 -4.49 -20.11 22.30
N LYS A 812 -4.59 -21.02 21.32
CA LYS A 812 -3.49 -21.90 20.88
C LYS A 812 -3.24 -21.75 19.38
N PHE A 813 -1.96 -21.75 18.99
CA PHE A 813 -1.58 -21.78 17.58
C PHE A 813 -1.76 -23.18 17.01
N ILE A 814 -2.47 -23.26 15.89
CA ILE A 814 -2.75 -24.50 15.17
C ILE A 814 -2.28 -24.37 13.72
N THR A 815 -1.87 -25.50 13.13
CA THR A 815 -1.61 -25.57 11.69
C THR A 815 -2.82 -26.17 11.02
N VAL A 816 -3.44 -25.38 10.14
CA VAL A 816 -4.62 -25.73 9.38
C VAL A 816 -4.19 -26.21 8.01
N THR A 817 -4.66 -27.40 7.65
CA THR A 817 -4.54 -28.03 6.35
C THR A 817 -5.91 -28.12 5.71
N GLU A 818 -5.98 -27.99 4.39
CA GLU A 818 -7.20 -28.31 3.67
C GLU A 818 -7.32 -29.83 3.50
N ALA A 819 -8.46 -30.41 3.86
CA ALA A 819 -8.72 -31.83 3.67
C ALA A 819 -9.11 -32.11 2.20
N PRO A 820 -8.68 -33.23 1.60
CA PRO A 820 -7.93 -34.32 2.21
C PRO A 820 -6.46 -33.97 2.47
N ALA A 821 -5.98 -34.21 3.69
CA ALA A 821 -4.60 -33.94 4.10
C ALA A 821 -3.92 -35.18 4.69
N ALA A 822 -2.61 -35.31 4.50
CA ALA A 822 -1.79 -36.36 5.08
C ALA A 822 -0.43 -35.83 5.57
N ILE A 823 -0.02 -36.24 6.77
CA ILE A 823 1.22 -35.80 7.42
C ILE A 823 1.94 -37.05 7.94
N ASP A 824 3.14 -37.33 7.42
CA ASP A 824 3.91 -38.51 7.79
C ASP A 824 5.15 -38.11 8.61
N PHE A 825 5.34 -38.75 9.76
CA PHE A 825 6.56 -38.66 10.57
C PHE A 825 7.28 -40.01 10.57
N ALA A 826 8.61 -40.00 10.47
CA ALA A 826 9.39 -41.22 10.66
C ALA A 826 9.26 -41.71 12.13
N THR A 827 9.08 -43.02 12.33
CA THR A 827 9.00 -43.60 13.68
C THR A 827 10.33 -44.21 14.13
N SER A 828 10.47 -44.40 15.43
CA SER A 828 11.54 -45.19 16.04
C SER A 828 10.96 -46.12 17.13
N PRO A 829 11.66 -47.22 17.48
CA PRO A 829 11.14 -48.24 18.40
C PRO A 829 11.00 -47.75 19.85
N ASP A 830 11.58 -46.59 20.14
CA ASP A 830 11.55 -45.93 21.43
C ASP A 830 10.36 -44.99 21.59
N LEU A 831 9.44 -44.85 20.63
CA LEU A 831 8.24 -44.03 20.83
C LEU A 831 7.18 -44.83 21.62
N ASP A 832 6.64 -44.27 22.71
CA ASP A 832 5.68 -44.94 23.61
C ASP A 832 4.26 -44.38 23.48
N GLU A 833 3.98 -43.23 24.09
CA GLU A 833 2.64 -42.67 24.18
C GLU A 833 2.54 -41.38 23.37
N LEU A 834 1.61 -41.37 22.41
CA LEU A 834 1.32 -40.24 21.56
C LEU A 834 0.14 -39.45 22.13
N SER A 835 0.28 -38.12 22.15
CA SER A 835 -0.73 -37.19 22.62
C SER A 835 -0.81 -35.96 21.70
N GLY A 836 -1.98 -35.31 21.69
CA GLY A 836 -2.20 -34.08 20.95
C GLY A 836 -3.68 -33.74 20.83
N GLY A 837 -4.02 -32.89 19.86
CA GLY A 837 -5.41 -32.60 19.51
C GLY A 837 -5.63 -32.35 18.03
N PHE A 838 -6.86 -32.52 17.57
CA PHE A 838 -7.29 -32.26 16.19
C PHE A 838 -8.67 -31.61 16.15
N GLY A 839 -9.04 -30.99 15.03
CA GLY A 839 -10.36 -30.39 14.90
C GLY A 839 -10.60 -29.68 13.56
N LEU A 840 -11.75 -29.01 13.47
CA LEU A 840 -12.17 -28.18 12.34
C LEU A 840 -12.32 -26.72 12.80
N LEU A 841 -12.03 -25.75 11.93
CA LEU A 841 -12.20 -24.32 12.23
C LEU A 841 -13.68 -23.94 12.33
N ASP A 842 -14.02 -22.90 13.11
CA ASP A 842 -15.40 -22.41 13.31
C ASP A 842 -16.14 -22.05 12.02
N THR A 843 -15.42 -21.63 10.99
CA THR A 843 -15.96 -21.38 9.64
C THR A 843 -16.67 -22.59 9.05
N SER A 844 -16.35 -23.79 9.53
CA SER A 844 -16.92 -25.06 9.07
C SER A 844 -18.37 -25.26 9.52
N TRP A 845 -18.87 -24.47 10.48
CA TRP A 845 -20.26 -24.54 10.96
C TRP A 845 -20.95 -23.17 11.21
N LEU A 846 -20.25 -22.04 11.07
CA LEU A 846 -20.83 -20.69 11.21
C LEU A 846 -21.24 -20.03 9.87
N GLY A 847 -20.82 -20.57 8.72
CA GLY A 847 -21.11 -20.03 7.38
C GLY A 847 -22.36 -20.63 6.69
N GLN A 848 -22.74 -20.08 5.52
CA GLN A 848 -23.83 -20.62 4.67
C GLN A 848 -23.47 -21.95 3.97
N GLU A 849 -22.19 -22.34 3.99
CA GLU A 849 -21.70 -23.61 3.46
C GLU A 849 -21.41 -24.57 4.63
N MET A 850 -22.40 -25.38 5.04
CA MET A 850 -22.16 -26.42 6.04
C MET A 850 -21.21 -27.48 5.46
N THR A 851 -20.06 -27.70 6.10
CA THR A 851 -19.06 -28.66 5.62
C THR A 851 -19.50 -30.11 5.87
N THR A 852 -19.06 -31.03 5.01
CA THR A 852 -19.30 -32.47 5.18
C THR A 852 -18.46 -33.07 6.32
N PRO A 853 -18.89 -34.19 6.94
CA PRO A 853 -18.13 -34.85 7.99
C PRO A 853 -16.70 -35.23 7.56
N VAL A 854 -15.72 -35.03 8.45
CA VAL A 854 -14.30 -35.31 8.21
C VAL A 854 -13.81 -36.44 9.10
N ASP A 855 -13.17 -37.43 8.49
CA ASP A 855 -12.50 -38.53 9.18
C ASP A 855 -11.05 -38.15 9.50
N PHE A 856 -10.76 -38.03 10.80
CA PHE A 856 -9.42 -37.93 11.33
C PHE A 856 -8.90 -39.33 11.63
N VAL A 857 -7.79 -39.71 11.01
CA VAL A 857 -7.17 -41.03 11.13
C VAL A 857 -5.70 -40.85 11.48
N ILE A 858 -5.25 -41.52 12.54
CA ILE A 858 -3.83 -41.69 12.84
C ILE A 858 -3.49 -43.16 12.62
N SER A 859 -2.47 -43.43 11.84
CA SER A 859 -2.06 -44.78 11.47
C SER A 859 -0.55 -44.97 11.56
N VAL A 860 -0.13 -46.18 11.88
CA VAL A 860 1.25 -46.64 11.71
C VAL A 860 1.34 -47.36 10.37
N VAL A 861 2.13 -46.81 9.45
CA VAL A 861 2.41 -47.37 8.13
C VAL A 861 3.73 -48.14 8.23
N LYS A 862 3.67 -49.46 8.16
CA LYS A 862 4.85 -50.33 8.22
C LYS A 862 5.73 -50.17 6.97
N PRO A 863 7.01 -50.55 7.03
CA PRO A 863 7.92 -50.49 5.87
C PRO A 863 7.44 -51.28 4.65
N ASP A 864 6.63 -52.33 4.86
CA ASP A 864 6.00 -53.13 3.78
C ASP A 864 4.72 -52.49 3.19
N GLY A 865 4.36 -51.28 3.64
CA GLY A 865 3.20 -50.52 3.18
C GLY A 865 1.90 -50.84 3.90
N ARG A 866 1.86 -51.81 4.82
CA ARG A 866 0.64 -52.10 5.59
C ARG A 866 0.33 -50.99 6.60
N GLU A 867 -0.89 -50.48 6.56
CA GLU A 867 -1.37 -49.42 7.45
C GLU A 867 -2.18 -50.01 8.61
N THR A 868 -1.78 -49.70 9.85
CA THR A 868 -2.51 -50.06 11.07
C THR A 868 -3.08 -48.79 11.71
N LYS A 869 -4.40 -48.63 11.73
CA LYS A 869 -5.06 -47.48 12.36
C LYS A 869 -4.94 -47.58 13.89
N VAL A 870 -4.46 -46.51 14.50
CA VAL A 870 -4.35 -46.37 15.97
C VAL A 870 -5.37 -45.39 16.53
N LEU A 871 -5.88 -44.48 15.70
CA LEU A 871 -7.03 -43.63 16.01
C LEU A 871 -7.86 -43.40 14.74
N GLU A 872 -9.18 -43.44 14.87
CA GLU A 872 -10.13 -43.06 13.81
C GLU A 872 -11.33 -42.37 14.46
N ARG A 873 -11.59 -41.11 14.09
CA ARG A 873 -12.72 -40.33 14.58
C ARG A 873 -13.29 -39.42 13.49
N THR A 874 -14.60 -39.51 13.26
CA THR A 874 -15.32 -38.58 12.38
C THR A 874 -15.80 -37.37 13.18
N LEU A 875 -15.56 -36.14 12.70
CA LEU A 875 -16.14 -34.91 13.24
C LEU A 875 -17.21 -34.34 12.30
N ASP A 876 -18.37 -33.96 12.87
CA ASP A 876 -19.49 -33.32 12.17
C ASP A 876 -20.04 -32.13 12.98
N PRO A 877 -19.28 -31.03 13.10
CA PRO A 877 -19.61 -29.91 13.99
C PRO A 877 -20.86 -29.12 13.56
N ALA A 878 -21.30 -29.28 12.32
CA ALA A 878 -22.55 -28.69 11.82
C ALA A 878 -23.77 -29.32 12.51
N HIS A 879 -23.78 -30.65 12.68
CA HIS A 879 -24.90 -31.39 13.26
C HIS A 879 -24.67 -31.80 14.73
N LYS A 880 -23.42 -31.86 15.19
CA LYS A 880 -23.04 -32.29 16.54
C LYS A 880 -22.19 -31.21 17.24
N PRO A 881 -22.79 -30.42 18.14
CA PRO A 881 -22.05 -29.39 18.87
C PRO A 881 -20.83 -29.88 19.63
N ASP A 882 -20.83 -31.13 20.11
CA ASP A 882 -19.71 -31.74 20.85
C ASP A 882 -18.47 -31.99 19.97
N ASP A 883 -18.64 -31.99 18.64
CA ASP A 883 -17.53 -32.11 17.68
C ASP A 883 -16.85 -30.76 17.40
N ARG A 884 -17.36 -29.65 17.97
CA ARG A 884 -16.77 -28.31 17.85
C ARG A 884 -15.58 -28.14 18.78
N GLY A 885 -14.63 -27.28 18.40
CA GLY A 885 -13.42 -27.06 19.18
C GLY A 885 -12.35 -28.14 18.97
N THR A 886 -11.30 -28.11 19.80
CA THR A 886 -10.18 -29.06 19.72
C THR A 886 -10.53 -30.37 20.42
N GLN A 887 -10.38 -31.47 19.70
CA GLN A 887 -10.61 -32.83 20.19
C GLN A 887 -9.26 -33.42 20.65
N PRO A 888 -9.04 -33.61 21.97
CA PRO A 888 -7.79 -34.17 22.47
C PRO A 888 -7.72 -35.69 22.22
N PHE A 889 -6.50 -36.20 22.10
CA PHE A 889 -6.22 -37.64 22.11
C PHE A 889 -4.95 -37.95 22.89
N GLN A 890 -4.92 -39.14 23.48
CA GLN A 890 -3.74 -39.72 24.12
C GLN A 890 -3.88 -41.24 24.06
N PHE A 891 -2.90 -41.92 23.48
CA PHE A 891 -2.88 -43.39 23.41
C PHE A 891 -1.46 -43.91 23.22
N ARG A 892 -1.23 -45.15 23.68
CA ARG A 892 0.04 -45.84 23.44
C ARG A 892 0.13 -46.36 22.01
N LEU A 893 1.32 -46.20 21.43
CA LEU A 893 1.64 -46.70 20.10
C LEU A 893 1.85 -48.22 20.14
N PRO A 894 1.42 -48.95 19.10
CA PRO A 894 1.60 -50.39 19.03
C PRO A 894 3.09 -50.73 18.94
N GLN A 895 3.53 -51.65 19.81
CA GLN A 895 4.91 -52.15 19.84
C GLN A 895 5.02 -53.52 19.15
N PRO A 896 6.11 -53.81 18.41
CA PRO A 896 7.21 -52.90 18.08
C PRO A 896 6.81 -51.86 17.01
N LEU A 897 7.26 -50.62 17.18
CA LEU A 897 6.96 -49.53 16.27
C LEU A 897 8.03 -49.39 15.16
N ALA A 898 7.65 -49.66 13.91
CA ALA A 898 8.51 -49.52 12.74
C ALA A 898 7.74 -48.94 11.54
N GLY A 899 8.38 -48.01 10.81
CA GLY A 899 7.81 -47.36 9.62
C GLY A 899 7.54 -45.86 9.80
N MET A 900 6.31 -45.42 9.51
CA MET A 900 5.88 -44.02 9.59
C MET A 900 4.59 -43.86 10.39
N LEU A 901 4.46 -42.76 11.12
CA LEU A 901 3.24 -42.32 11.78
C LEU A 901 2.54 -41.32 10.86
N ARG A 902 1.39 -41.72 10.31
CA ARG A 902 0.58 -40.93 9.38
C ARG A 902 -0.63 -40.33 10.07
N PHE A 903 -0.76 -39.01 10.00
CA PHE A 903 -1.95 -38.26 10.40
C PHE A 903 -2.72 -37.88 9.14
N SER A 904 -3.99 -38.26 9.02
CA SER A 904 -4.82 -38.00 7.84
C SER A 904 -6.15 -37.34 8.23
N ALA A 905 -6.57 -36.35 7.45
CA ALA A 905 -7.93 -35.81 7.48
C ALA A 905 -8.58 -36.08 6.13
N ARG A 906 -9.70 -36.82 6.08
CA ARG A 906 -10.36 -37.24 4.83
C ARG A 906 -11.82 -36.82 4.82
N THR A 907 -12.28 -36.21 3.73
CA THR A 907 -13.68 -35.81 3.56
C THR A 907 -14.52 -36.98 3.04
N LYS A 908 -15.70 -37.25 3.62
CA LYS A 908 -16.56 -38.37 3.17
C LYS A 908 -17.24 -38.17 1.81
N ALA A 909 -17.39 -36.92 1.33
CA ALA A 909 -18.13 -36.61 0.10
C ALA A 909 -17.35 -35.76 -0.93
N GLY A 910 -16.01 -35.73 -0.84
CA GLY A 910 -15.17 -34.98 -1.78
C GLY A 910 -15.37 -33.45 -1.74
N ALA A 911 -15.92 -32.92 -0.64
CA ALA A 911 -16.04 -31.49 -0.42
C ALA A 911 -14.65 -30.84 -0.43
N THR A 912 -14.51 -29.76 -1.19
CA THR A 912 -13.33 -28.90 -1.18
C THR A 912 -13.54 -27.80 -0.13
N ASN A 913 -12.48 -27.15 0.36
CA ASN A 913 -12.50 -26.11 1.40
C ASN A 913 -12.80 -26.55 2.85
N VAL A 914 -12.49 -27.80 3.24
CA VAL A 914 -12.62 -28.20 4.66
C VAL A 914 -11.31 -28.00 5.40
N HIS A 915 -11.32 -27.11 6.39
CA HIS A 915 -10.13 -26.68 7.13
C HIS A 915 -9.92 -27.51 8.40
N ALA A 916 -9.08 -28.54 8.29
CA ALA A 916 -8.71 -29.45 9.38
C ALA A 916 -7.39 -29.06 10.01
N PHE A 917 -7.24 -29.24 11.32
CA PHE A 917 -5.99 -28.94 12.01
C PHE A 917 -5.54 -30.06 12.95
N TRP A 918 -4.22 -30.06 13.19
CA TRP A 918 -3.55 -30.85 14.22
C TRP A 918 -2.78 -29.88 15.13
N SER A 919 -2.76 -30.16 16.42
CA SER A 919 -2.21 -29.26 17.43
C SER A 919 -1.55 -30.02 18.58
N GLY A 920 -0.47 -29.45 19.14
CA GLY A 920 0.19 -29.96 20.34
C GLY A 920 0.67 -31.41 20.24
N LEU A 921 1.19 -31.83 19.08
CA LEU A 921 1.64 -33.20 18.87
C LEU A 921 2.89 -33.50 19.71
N HIS A 922 2.75 -34.43 20.66
CA HIS A 922 3.83 -34.84 21.55
C HIS A 922 3.84 -36.36 21.73
N VAL A 923 5.02 -36.98 21.68
CA VAL A 923 5.22 -38.40 21.91
C VAL A 923 6.29 -38.64 22.97
N THR A 924 5.97 -39.46 23.98
CA THR A 924 6.93 -39.86 25.02
C THR A 924 7.82 -41.00 24.52
N LEU A 925 8.96 -41.21 25.20
CA LEU A 925 9.92 -42.24 24.84
C LEU A 925 9.90 -43.44 25.81
N LEU A 926 9.99 -44.67 25.30
CA LEU A 926 10.34 -45.89 26.02
C LEU A 926 11.77 -45.77 26.54
N ARG A 927 12.04 -46.34 27.73
CA ARG A 927 13.38 -46.39 28.32
C ARG A 927 14.26 -47.50 27.71
N THR A 928 14.25 -47.61 26.39
CA THR A 928 15.01 -48.59 25.63
C THR A 928 16.43 -48.12 25.32
N ALA A 929 16.74 -46.84 25.46
CA ALA A 929 18.06 -46.32 25.10
C ALA A 929 19.16 -46.71 26.11
N LEU A 930 20.32 -47.10 25.57
CA LEU A 930 21.55 -47.31 26.33
C LEU A 930 22.16 -45.96 26.72
N GLN A 931 22.44 -45.74 28.00
CA GLN A 931 23.09 -44.51 28.46
C GLN A 931 24.60 -44.56 28.19
N THR A 932 25.16 -43.45 27.73
CA THR A 932 26.62 -43.22 27.56
C THR A 932 27.04 -41.95 28.33
N PRO A 933 28.33 -41.73 28.58
CA PRO A 933 28.80 -40.47 29.19
C PRO A 933 28.39 -39.21 28.42
N ASP A 934 28.31 -39.29 27.09
CA ASP A 934 28.10 -38.15 26.20
C ASP A 934 26.69 -38.08 25.59
N GLY A 935 25.78 -38.98 25.98
CA GLY A 935 24.43 -39.05 25.40
C GLY A 935 23.75 -40.40 25.58
N GLN A 936 22.90 -40.77 24.63
CA GLN A 936 22.14 -42.01 24.65
C GLN A 936 22.18 -42.70 23.28
N ILE A 937 22.19 -44.02 23.28
CA ILE A 937 22.16 -44.85 22.07
C ILE A 937 20.78 -45.50 21.99
N PRO A 938 19.94 -45.10 21.02
CA PRO A 938 18.60 -45.64 20.89
C PRO A 938 18.65 -47.12 20.48
N ALA A 939 17.60 -47.88 20.83
CA ALA A 939 17.46 -49.26 20.40
C ALA A 939 17.19 -49.32 18.88
N ASP A 940 17.80 -50.31 18.22
CA ASP A 940 17.62 -50.60 16.81
C ASP A 940 16.19 -51.11 16.53
N PRO A 941 15.58 -50.80 15.36
CA PRO A 941 14.29 -51.35 14.94
C PRO A 941 14.17 -52.87 14.90
N ALA A 942 15.29 -53.59 14.90
CA ALA A 942 15.31 -55.05 15.08
C ALA A 942 15.04 -55.50 16.53
N SER A 943 14.84 -54.58 17.48
CA SER A 943 14.43 -54.92 18.85
C SER A 943 13.00 -55.42 18.87
N GLU A 944 12.76 -56.57 19.51
CA GLU A 944 11.47 -57.27 19.47
C GLU A 944 11.11 -57.79 20.85
N GLY A 945 9.84 -57.67 21.23
CA GLY A 945 9.27 -58.34 22.39
C GLY A 945 7.98 -59.01 21.99
N ARG A 946 7.74 -60.24 22.43
CA ARG A 946 6.54 -61.01 22.04
C ARG A 946 5.22 -60.26 22.24
N PHE A 947 5.15 -59.47 23.31
CA PHE A 947 4.01 -58.60 23.63
C PHE A 947 4.43 -57.12 23.68
N GLY A 948 5.54 -56.77 23.04
CA GLY A 948 6.14 -55.44 23.10
C GLY A 948 6.92 -55.14 24.39
N PHE A 949 7.36 -53.89 24.50
CA PHE A 949 8.04 -53.33 25.66
C PHE A 949 7.13 -52.34 26.38
N LEU A 950 7.29 -52.21 27.70
CA LEU A 950 6.49 -51.33 28.53
C LEU A 950 7.37 -50.59 29.54
N ASN A 951 7.14 -49.30 29.73
CA ASN A 951 7.63 -48.59 30.91
C ASN A 951 6.82 -49.05 32.14
N SER A 952 7.50 -49.49 33.20
CA SER A 952 6.91 -49.87 34.49
C SER A 952 7.76 -49.35 35.66
N VAL A 953 7.27 -49.54 36.88
CA VAL A 953 7.99 -49.24 38.13
C VAL A 953 8.05 -50.51 38.97
N GLU A 954 9.27 -50.94 39.31
CA GLU A 954 9.54 -52.05 40.23
C GLU A 954 10.43 -51.55 41.37
N ASP A 955 10.05 -51.81 42.62
CA ASP A 955 10.75 -51.33 43.83
C ASP A 955 10.96 -49.80 43.84
N GLY A 956 9.97 -49.03 43.36
CA GLY A 956 10.03 -47.57 43.30
C GLY A 956 10.99 -47.01 42.23
N ARG A 957 11.56 -47.86 41.37
CA ARG A 957 12.46 -47.48 40.28
C ARG A 957 11.86 -47.83 38.92
N ASN A 958 12.06 -46.95 37.94
CA ASN A 958 11.60 -47.18 36.58
C ASN A 958 12.36 -48.33 35.93
N CYS A 959 11.65 -49.22 35.24
CA CYS A 959 12.22 -50.33 34.49
C CYS A 959 11.51 -50.52 33.14
N LEU A 960 12.23 -51.10 32.18
CA LEU A 960 11.68 -51.52 30.90
C LEU A 960 11.29 -52.99 31.01
N VAL A 961 10.00 -53.26 30.96
CA VAL A 961 9.43 -54.60 31.12
C VAL A 961 9.11 -55.21 29.75
N ALA A 962 9.45 -56.49 29.58
CA ALA A 962 9.06 -57.30 28.43
C ALA A 962 8.87 -58.77 28.83
N HIS A 963 7.92 -59.43 28.17
CA HIS A 963 7.71 -60.87 28.33
C HIS A 963 8.72 -61.66 27.51
N ALA A 964 9.35 -62.69 28.08
CA ALA A 964 10.24 -63.57 27.34
C ALA A 964 9.46 -64.46 26.32
N PRO A 965 9.96 -64.69 25.10
CA PRO A 965 11.21 -64.17 24.56
C PRO A 965 11.11 -62.68 24.15
N ALA A 966 12.16 -61.92 24.46
CA ALA A 966 12.36 -60.56 23.98
C ALA A 966 13.85 -60.28 23.71
N SER A 967 14.15 -59.32 22.83
CA SER A 967 15.50 -58.89 22.49
C SER A 967 15.58 -57.37 22.27
N LEU A 968 16.49 -56.72 22.97
CA LEU A 968 16.91 -55.34 22.70
C LEU A 968 18.21 -55.38 21.89
N VAL A 969 18.22 -54.69 20.76
CA VAL A 969 19.33 -54.66 19.81
C VAL A 969 19.87 -53.24 19.75
N TYR A 970 21.19 -53.10 19.78
CA TYR A 970 21.86 -51.80 19.69
C TYR A 970 22.97 -51.87 18.63
N PRO A 971 23.07 -50.89 17.73
CA PRO A 971 24.19 -50.83 16.80
C PRO A 971 25.50 -50.61 17.56
N TRP A 972 26.60 -51.12 17.02
CA TRP A 972 27.93 -50.87 17.59
C TRP A 972 28.29 -49.38 17.55
N HIS A 973 28.78 -48.85 18.67
CA HIS A 973 29.43 -47.54 18.75
C HIS A 973 30.80 -47.68 19.41
N ASP A 974 31.78 -46.93 18.93
CA ASP A 974 33.11 -46.90 19.52
C ASP A 974 33.05 -46.38 20.96
N GLY A 975 33.72 -47.08 21.88
CA GLY A 975 33.66 -46.81 23.33
C GLY A 975 32.66 -47.67 24.10
N MET A 976 31.94 -48.60 23.45
CA MET A 976 31.13 -49.62 24.14
C MET A 976 32.00 -50.78 24.67
N ASN A 977 32.75 -50.59 25.75
CA ASN A 977 33.67 -51.63 26.27
C ASN A 977 33.11 -52.40 27.47
N ARG A 978 32.16 -51.82 28.20
CA ARG A 978 31.50 -52.47 29.35
C ARG A 978 30.03 -52.11 29.43
N LEU A 979 29.17 -53.12 29.52
CA LEU A 979 27.75 -52.98 29.83
C LEU A 979 27.55 -53.13 31.34
N THR A 980 26.84 -52.18 31.93
CA THR A 980 26.37 -52.23 33.33
C THR A 980 24.87 -51.98 33.39
N GLY A 981 24.20 -52.51 34.40
CA GLY A 981 22.79 -52.25 34.64
C GLY A 981 22.19 -53.27 35.62
N GLU A 982 20.87 -53.35 35.66
CA GLU A 982 20.16 -54.34 36.45
C GLU A 982 19.10 -55.06 35.61
N TYR A 983 18.78 -56.29 36.00
CA TYR A 983 17.76 -57.12 35.36
C TYR A 983 17.04 -57.97 36.39
N GLY A 984 15.83 -58.43 36.07
CA GLY A 984 15.05 -59.25 37.00
C GLY A 984 13.68 -59.62 36.46
N LEU A 985 12.90 -60.38 37.23
CA LEU A 985 11.48 -60.62 36.94
C LEU A 985 10.63 -59.65 37.76
N ILE A 986 9.50 -59.19 37.22
CA ILE A 986 8.56 -58.37 37.99
C ILE A 986 8.05 -59.18 39.20
N SER A 987 7.86 -58.55 40.37
CA SER A 987 7.45 -59.26 41.59
C SER A 987 6.17 -60.09 41.41
N ALA A 988 5.20 -59.52 40.68
CA ALA A 988 3.94 -60.18 40.37
C ALA A 988 4.10 -61.55 39.68
N ALA A 989 5.19 -61.77 38.93
CA ALA A 989 5.43 -63.01 38.20
C ALA A 989 5.71 -64.21 39.13
N TYR A 990 6.35 -63.98 40.27
CA TYR A 990 6.72 -65.03 41.22
C TYR A 990 5.94 -64.99 42.55
N THR A 991 5.21 -63.93 42.86
CA THR A 991 4.32 -63.91 44.04
C THR A 991 3.02 -64.68 43.82
N LYS A 992 2.63 -64.95 42.57
CA LYS A 992 1.41 -65.69 42.21
C LYS A 992 1.65 -67.18 41.91
N ASN A 993 2.87 -67.68 42.10
CA ASN A 993 3.30 -69.04 41.75
C ASN A 993 3.21 -69.40 40.25
N GLU A 994 3.27 -68.39 39.35
CA GLU A 994 2.94 -68.57 37.93
C GLU A 994 4.17 -68.64 36.99
N THR A 995 5.39 -68.45 37.49
CA THR A 995 6.61 -68.37 36.66
C THR A 995 7.59 -69.53 36.89
N GLU A 996 8.19 -70.03 35.82
CA GLU A 996 9.29 -71.01 35.89
C GLU A 996 10.68 -70.37 35.85
N GLY A 997 10.74 -69.04 35.71
CA GLY A 997 11.97 -68.28 35.58
C GLY A 997 12.20 -67.72 34.17
N VAL A 998 13.25 -66.90 34.03
CA VAL A 998 13.67 -66.29 32.75
C VAL A 998 15.18 -66.37 32.61
N VAL A 999 15.65 -66.70 31.41
CA VAL A 999 17.07 -66.71 31.06
C VAL A 999 17.44 -65.38 30.40
N PHE A 1000 18.34 -64.64 31.04
CA PHE A 1000 18.90 -63.40 30.51
C PHE A 1000 20.20 -63.71 29.79
N VAL A 1001 20.34 -63.19 28.57
CA VAL A 1001 21.51 -63.38 27.73
C VAL A 1001 21.99 -62.03 27.22
N VAL A 1002 23.29 -61.77 27.29
CA VAL A 1002 23.92 -60.66 26.56
C VAL A 1002 24.86 -61.28 25.54
N GLU A 1003 24.71 -60.90 24.29
CA GLU A 1003 25.54 -61.37 23.18
C GLU A 1003 25.92 -60.20 22.27
N VAL A 1004 27.01 -60.38 21.54
CA VAL A 1004 27.35 -59.49 20.42
C VAL A 1004 27.23 -60.26 19.11
N GLN A 1005 26.79 -59.57 18.07
CA GLN A 1005 26.74 -60.05 16.70
C GLN A 1005 27.79 -59.29 15.89
N GLU A 1006 28.73 -59.99 15.28
CA GLU A 1006 29.71 -59.39 14.38
C GLU A 1006 29.08 -59.01 13.02
N ALA A 1007 29.75 -58.17 12.23
CA ALA A 1007 29.27 -57.74 10.91
C ALA A 1007 29.02 -58.90 9.92
N ASN A 1008 29.68 -60.06 10.13
CA ASN A 1008 29.49 -61.29 9.34
C ASN A 1008 28.28 -62.14 9.80
N GLY A 1009 27.55 -61.69 10.83
CA GLY A 1009 26.39 -62.37 11.40
C GLY A 1009 26.71 -63.40 12.50
N THR A 1010 27.99 -63.59 12.86
CA THR A 1010 28.40 -64.52 13.92
C THR A 1010 28.00 -63.99 15.30
N HIS A 1011 27.37 -64.81 16.13
CA HIS A 1011 26.97 -64.44 17.50
C HIS A 1011 27.98 -64.97 18.52
N ARG A 1012 28.35 -64.11 19.47
CA ARG A 1012 29.18 -64.46 20.64
C ARG A 1012 28.44 -64.08 21.93
N GLU A 1013 28.06 -65.09 22.70
CA GLU A 1013 27.47 -64.90 24.03
C GLU A 1013 28.54 -64.39 25.00
N LEU A 1014 28.20 -63.33 25.74
CA LEU A 1014 29.06 -62.68 26.73
C LEU A 1014 28.59 -62.94 28.16
N PHE A 1015 27.28 -63.17 28.34
CA PHE A 1015 26.66 -63.39 29.63
C PHE A 1015 25.40 -64.23 29.48
N ARG A 1016 25.20 -65.17 30.42
CA ARG A 1016 23.96 -65.93 30.56
C ARG A 1016 23.65 -66.17 32.03
N ARG A 1017 22.43 -65.84 32.45
CA ARG A 1017 21.93 -66.13 33.79
C ARG A 1017 20.47 -66.55 33.74
N HIS A 1018 20.18 -67.72 34.30
CA HIS A 1018 18.80 -68.16 34.57
C HIS A 1018 18.39 -67.69 35.97
N LEU A 1019 17.31 -66.91 36.06
CA LEU A 1019 16.68 -66.55 37.33
C LEU A 1019 15.45 -67.42 37.56
N ALA A 1020 15.46 -68.20 38.64
CA ALA A 1020 14.37 -69.10 39.02
C ALA A 1020 13.81 -68.70 40.42
N PRO A 1021 13.15 -67.52 40.53
CA PRO A 1021 12.79 -66.89 41.82
C PRO A 1021 11.87 -67.74 42.72
N MET A 1022 11.17 -68.70 42.12
CA MET A 1022 10.30 -69.66 42.79
C MET A 1022 11.07 -70.74 43.56
N SER A 1023 12.16 -71.24 42.98
CA SER A 1023 13.00 -72.28 43.60
C SER A 1023 14.21 -71.70 44.32
N ARG A 1024 14.60 -70.45 44.01
CA ARG A 1024 15.76 -69.75 44.57
C ARG A 1024 15.38 -68.34 45.00
N LYS A 1025 15.20 -68.15 46.31
CA LYS A 1025 14.82 -66.85 46.88
C LYS A 1025 15.82 -65.72 46.56
N ALA A 1026 17.11 -66.05 46.36
CA ALA A 1026 18.14 -65.09 45.97
C ALA A 1026 17.96 -64.54 44.53
N ASP A 1027 17.18 -65.21 43.69
CA ASP A 1027 16.84 -64.75 42.33
C ASP A 1027 15.61 -63.80 42.34
N GLN A 1028 15.03 -63.50 43.51
CA GLN A 1028 13.96 -62.50 43.67
C GLN A 1028 14.54 -61.08 43.78
N GLY A 1029 13.88 -60.10 43.15
CA GLY A 1029 14.35 -58.72 43.10
C GLY A 1029 15.46 -58.47 42.07
N ALA A 1030 16.00 -57.25 42.09
CA ALA A 1030 17.01 -56.78 41.14
C ALA A 1030 18.30 -57.61 41.17
N GLN A 1031 18.82 -57.96 40.00
CA GLN A 1031 20.14 -58.56 39.84
C GLN A 1031 21.05 -57.58 39.10
N SER A 1032 22.28 -57.42 39.56
CA SER A 1032 23.26 -56.53 38.92
C SER A 1032 23.96 -57.21 37.75
N LEU A 1033 24.16 -56.46 36.67
CA LEU A 1033 24.87 -56.86 35.46
C LEU A 1033 26.15 -56.03 35.32
N SER A 1034 27.28 -56.70 35.06
CA SER A 1034 28.50 -56.06 34.57
C SER A 1034 29.23 -57.01 33.63
N VAL A 1035 29.30 -56.65 32.35
CA VAL A 1035 29.82 -57.52 31.28
C VAL A 1035 30.78 -56.71 30.42
N ALA A 1036 31.98 -57.24 30.17
CA ALA A 1036 32.90 -56.65 29.20
C ALA A 1036 32.42 -56.97 27.78
N ILE A 1037 32.37 -55.96 26.92
CA ILE A 1037 31.93 -56.08 25.54
C ILE A 1037 33.19 -56.01 24.65
N PRO A 1038 33.48 -57.04 23.83
CA PRO A 1038 34.57 -56.97 22.87
C PRO A 1038 34.22 -56.03 21.71
N ALA A 1039 35.24 -55.39 21.12
CA ALA A 1039 35.04 -54.51 19.98
C ALA A 1039 34.48 -55.26 18.76
N VAL A 1040 33.32 -54.82 18.26
CA VAL A 1040 32.67 -55.41 17.08
C VAL A 1040 32.26 -54.32 16.06
N PRO A 1041 33.22 -53.66 15.38
CA PRO A 1041 32.92 -52.62 14.40
C PRO A 1041 31.91 -53.08 13.33
N GLY A 1042 30.83 -52.32 13.14
CA GLY A 1042 29.74 -52.67 12.23
C GLY A 1042 28.83 -53.81 12.70
N GLY A 1043 29.06 -54.34 13.91
CA GLY A 1043 28.25 -55.35 14.59
C GLY A 1043 27.13 -54.74 15.46
N ARG A 1044 26.57 -55.57 16.34
CA ARG A 1044 25.45 -55.22 17.24
C ARG A 1044 25.63 -55.81 18.63
N LEU A 1045 25.16 -55.10 19.67
CA LEU A 1045 24.99 -55.60 21.02
C LEU A 1045 23.53 -56.03 21.22
N ILE A 1046 23.30 -57.23 21.73
CA ILE A 1046 21.95 -57.80 21.87
C ILE A 1046 21.74 -58.28 23.31
N LEU A 1047 20.69 -57.78 23.95
CA LEU A 1047 20.22 -58.21 25.28
C LEU A 1047 18.94 -59.01 25.10
N ARG A 1048 18.98 -60.32 25.36
CA ARG A 1048 17.82 -61.22 25.23
C ARG A 1048 17.29 -61.67 26.57
N THR A 1049 15.99 -61.87 26.62
CA THR A 1049 15.32 -62.67 27.63
C THR A 1049 14.68 -63.86 26.93
N LEU A 1050 14.87 -65.06 27.45
CA LEU A 1050 14.41 -66.33 26.86
C LEU A 1050 13.65 -67.13 27.92
N PRO A 1051 12.60 -67.89 27.54
CA PRO A 1051 11.99 -68.84 28.46
C PRO A 1051 12.96 -69.99 28.76
N PRO A 1052 12.89 -70.63 29.94
CA PRO A 1052 13.78 -71.72 30.33
C PRO A 1052 13.57 -72.99 29.49
N GLN A 1053 12.36 -73.20 28.95
CA GLN A 1053 12.05 -74.19 27.91
C GLN A 1053 11.16 -73.54 26.83
N PRO A 1054 11.29 -73.94 25.55
CA PRO A 1054 10.58 -73.29 24.43
C PRO A 1054 9.05 -73.21 24.59
N ASP A 1055 8.45 -74.21 25.25
CA ASP A 1055 7.00 -74.38 25.33
C ASP A 1055 6.39 -73.81 26.62
N HIS A 1056 7.23 -73.33 27.54
CA HIS A 1056 6.84 -72.89 28.88
C HIS A 1056 6.89 -71.36 28.98
N LEU A 1057 5.72 -70.72 28.78
CA LEU A 1057 5.59 -69.27 28.60
C LEU A 1057 4.77 -68.59 29.69
N ASN A 1058 4.50 -69.28 30.80
CA ASN A 1058 3.69 -68.75 31.89
C ASN A 1058 4.47 -67.71 32.71
N ALA A 1059 3.86 -66.52 32.87
CA ALA A 1059 4.35 -65.39 33.65
C ALA A 1059 5.86 -65.10 33.51
N ALA A 1060 6.38 -65.04 32.27
CA ALA A 1060 7.78 -64.77 31.98
C ALA A 1060 8.08 -63.26 31.83
N TRP A 1061 7.39 -62.41 32.60
CA TRP A 1061 7.57 -60.96 32.57
C TRP A 1061 8.87 -60.57 33.28
N SER A 1062 9.80 -60.06 32.48
CA SER A 1062 11.16 -59.67 32.88
C SER A 1062 11.38 -58.19 32.65
N TYR A 1063 12.41 -57.62 33.27
CA TYR A 1063 12.82 -56.25 33.01
C TYR A 1063 14.32 -56.09 32.89
N TRP A 1064 14.70 -55.04 32.18
CA TRP A 1064 16.01 -54.41 32.22
C TRP A 1064 15.85 -53.00 32.82
N ARG A 1065 16.82 -52.54 33.62
CA ARG A 1065 16.87 -51.16 34.11
C ARG A 1065 18.30 -50.67 34.22
N ASP A 1066 18.45 -49.35 34.21
CA ASP A 1066 19.73 -48.65 34.38
C ASP A 1066 20.85 -49.15 33.46
N LEU A 1067 20.52 -49.50 32.21
CA LEU A 1067 21.51 -49.97 31.23
C LEU A 1067 22.44 -48.83 30.80
N ARG A 1068 23.74 -49.00 31.04
CA ARG A 1068 24.80 -48.04 30.68
C ARG A 1068 25.97 -48.73 30.01
N VAL A 1069 26.56 -48.07 29.04
CA VAL A 1069 27.82 -48.46 28.40
C VAL A 1069 28.87 -47.38 28.59
N ALA A 1070 30.11 -47.80 28.85
CA ALA A 1070 31.24 -46.91 29.02
C ALA A 1070 32.52 -47.52 28.41
N PRO A 1071 33.53 -46.66 28.08
CA PRO A 1071 34.85 -47.09 27.62
C PRO A 1071 35.62 -47.93 28.63
#